data_AF-A0A932GUV4-F1
#
_entry.id   AF-A0A932GUV4-F1
#
_cell.length_a   1.000
_cell.length_b   1.000
_cell.length_c   1.000
_cell.angle_alpha   90.00
_cell.angle_beta   90.00
_cell.angle_gamma   90.00
#
_symmetry.space_group_name_H-M   'P 1'
#
loop_
_entity.id
_entity.type
_entity.pdbx_description
1 polymer ?
#
loop_
_entity_poly.entity_id
_entity_poly.type
_entity_poly.pdbx_seq_one_letter_code
_entity_poly.pdbx_strand_id
1 'polypeptide(L)'
;MDSFERQWQRWFPEERDKEPTPPAPGGWTTARVFLVLVGALALFILISVLKGFYTEWLWFSSLGYGDVYATILRAKVIIFFSAAIIFCLLFLGNLLLATRLAPKTESHFWPWAIVRRLQSILRLNVILGTALLALIFGMVAQGNWLVVLRFFNRQSFGIVDPVFYRDVGFYVFSLPFLHLLQGWLVGALIITLIASAGVYFLSYAMQRLKFDFTRPVLAHIGGLFIVISGLFAWGYWLGIWELVFSERGVVFGASYADMHARLPAQWMLIAVMVILSAIILVSISRRNYRLPLYGIAGWIAVAILAAGIYPALVRRFQVEPNELVRETPYIEYNIQFTREAFALNRVEEQPFPAEDTLTSQDIAQNEMTINNIRLWDHRPLKDTYNQIQSFRLYYDLDNIDSDRYIIDGEYRQVMLSARELSAEKLAGQAQTWVNRKLQFTHGYGVVLSPVNEVTTQGLPNLFLKDIPPVGKFTIERPQIYFGEKTNDYVIVKAKTQEFDYPSGDENVYGRYEGKDGISLDGFLRRLAYAWQLGDFNILISSELNPESRVLYYRNIGERVNHLAPFLELDDDPYLVVFAGRLLWIQDAYTTSDRFPYSEPLGGGLNYIRNSAKAVIDAYDGTVTFYITEPEDALLRTYQAIFPGLFVPIEQMPESLRVHLRYPLDLFNIQAAVYQ
;
A
#
# COMPACT_ATOMS: atom_id res chain seq x y z
N MET A 1 -41.38 -70.45 -57.27
CA MET A 1 -41.66 -70.68 -55.84
C MET A 1 -40.49 -71.47 -55.25
N ASP A 2 -39.77 -70.79 -54.34
CA ASP A 2 -39.49 -71.34 -53.01
C ASP A 2 -38.13 -72.01 -52.68
N SER A 3 -37.05 -71.65 -53.38
CA SER A 3 -35.68 -71.93 -52.87
C SER A 3 -34.70 -70.75 -52.92
N PHE A 4 -34.86 -69.83 -53.88
CA PHE A 4 -34.00 -68.65 -54.00
C PHE A 4 -34.31 -67.57 -52.95
N GLU A 5 -35.59 -67.30 -52.65
CA GLU A 5 -36.00 -66.34 -51.60
C GLU A 5 -35.57 -66.78 -50.19
N ARG A 6 -35.60 -68.08 -49.89
CA ARG A 6 -35.18 -68.59 -48.57
C ARG A 6 -33.67 -68.54 -48.35
N GLN A 7 -32.85 -68.59 -49.41
CA GLN A 7 -31.40 -68.38 -49.29
C GLN A 7 -31.04 -66.90 -49.21
N TRP A 8 -31.78 -66.03 -49.89
CA TRP A 8 -31.59 -64.57 -49.87
C TRP A 8 -31.79 -63.97 -48.46
N GLN A 9 -32.85 -64.37 -47.75
CA GLN A 9 -33.13 -63.90 -46.38
C GLN A 9 -32.15 -64.44 -45.31
N ARG A 10 -31.34 -65.47 -45.64
CA ARG A 10 -30.30 -65.99 -44.73
C ARG A 10 -29.01 -65.15 -44.75
N TRP A 11 -28.75 -64.46 -45.86
CA TRP A 11 -27.57 -63.59 -46.03
C TRP A 11 -27.89 -62.14 -45.72
N PHE A 12 -29.17 -61.75 -45.78
CA PHE A 12 -29.66 -60.41 -45.48
C PHE A 12 -30.95 -60.51 -44.64
N PRO A 13 -30.87 -60.70 -43.31
CA PRO A 13 -32.04 -60.54 -42.47
C PRO A 13 -32.54 -59.10 -42.58
N GLU A 14 -33.79 -58.91 -43.00
CA GLU A 14 -34.50 -57.64 -42.84
C GLU A 14 -34.45 -57.26 -41.36
N GLU A 15 -33.78 -56.15 -41.03
CA GLU A 15 -33.87 -55.53 -39.71
C GLU A 15 -35.33 -55.17 -39.46
N ARG A 16 -36.07 -56.08 -38.80
CA ARG A 16 -37.34 -55.75 -38.16
C ARG A 16 -37.04 -54.66 -37.14
N ASP A 17 -37.65 -53.50 -37.36
CA ASP A 17 -38.02 -52.49 -36.37
C ASP A 17 -37.14 -52.48 -35.12
N LYS A 18 -35.93 -51.91 -35.23
CA LYS A 18 -35.40 -51.19 -34.07
C LYS A 18 -36.26 -49.95 -33.94
N GLU A 19 -37.18 -49.96 -32.99
CA GLU A 19 -37.84 -48.75 -32.49
C GLU A 19 -36.80 -47.62 -32.44
N PRO A 20 -37.14 -46.39 -32.87
CA PRO A 20 -36.23 -45.26 -32.68
C PRO A 20 -35.93 -45.19 -31.18
N THR A 21 -34.70 -45.53 -30.81
CA THR A 21 -34.19 -45.16 -29.49
C THR A 21 -34.45 -43.66 -29.37
N PRO A 22 -35.19 -43.20 -28.35
CA PRO A 22 -35.42 -41.77 -28.19
C PRO A 22 -34.04 -41.10 -28.18
N PRO A 23 -33.86 -39.95 -28.85
CA PRO A 23 -32.59 -39.23 -28.78
C PRO A 23 -32.25 -39.11 -27.30
N ALA A 24 -31.11 -39.66 -26.89
CA ALA A 24 -30.63 -39.55 -25.51
C ALA A 24 -30.83 -38.08 -25.09
N PRO A 25 -31.53 -37.81 -23.96
CA PRO A 25 -31.90 -36.45 -23.59
C PRO A 25 -30.64 -35.61 -23.66
N GLY A 26 -30.66 -34.58 -24.52
CA GLY A 26 -29.48 -33.87 -25.00
C GLY A 26 -28.53 -33.58 -23.86
N GLY A 27 -27.52 -34.44 -23.70
CA GLY A 27 -26.46 -34.27 -22.72
C GLY A 27 -25.89 -32.88 -22.94
N TRP A 28 -25.67 -32.14 -21.86
CA TRP A 28 -25.16 -30.79 -21.95
C TRP A 28 -23.92 -30.83 -22.85
N THR A 29 -23.98 -30.14 -23.99
CA THR A 29 -22.81 -30.08 -24.87
C THR A 29 -21.65 -29.55 -24.04
N THR A 30 -20.44 -30.09 -24.23
CA THR A 30 -19.24 -29.66 -23.51
C THR A 30 -19.07 -28.13 -23.49
N ALA A 31 -19.52 -27.46 -24.55
CA ALA A 31 -19.62 -26.01 -24.65
C ALA A 31 -20.61 -25.34 -23.66
N ARG A 32 -21.78 -25.93 -23.41
CA ARG A 32 -22.75 -25.43 -22.41
C ARG A 32 -22.21 -25.60 -21.00
N VAL A 33 -21.59 -26.75 -20.69
CA VAL A 33 -20.93 -26.97 -19.40
C VAL A 33 -19.82 -25.94 -19.18
N PHE A 34 -18.98 -25.71 -20.19
CA PHE A 34 -17.92 -24.70 -20.14
C PHE A 34 -18.45 -23.28 -19.92
N LEU A 35 -19.50 -22.87 -20.65
CA LEU A 35 -20.11 -21.54 -20.47
C LEU A 35 -20.73 -21.36 -19.08
N VAL A 36 -21.37 -22.40 -18.54
CA VAL A 36 -21.91 -22.39 -17.18
C VAL A 36 -20.79 -22.28 -16.15
N LEU A 37 -19.68 -23.01 -16.32
CA LEU A 37 -18.51 -22.91 -15.44
C LEU A 37 -17.86 -21.53 -15.50
N VAL A 38 -17.69 -20.96 -16.69
CA VAL A 38 -17.14 -19.60 -16.85
C VAL A 38 -18.07 -18.55 -16.23
N GLY A 39 -19.38 -18.67 -16.46
CA GLY A 39 -20.37 -17.80 -15.84
C GLY A 39 -20.37 -17.91 -14.31
N ALA A 40 -20.28 -19.12 -13.78
CA ALA A 40 -20.20 -19.37 -12.34
C ALA A 40 -18.90 -18.80 -11.75
N LEU A 41 -17.77 -18.95 -12.43
CA LEU A 41 -16.49 -18.37 -12.01
C LEU A 41 -16.54 -16.84 -12.02
N ALA A 42 -17.08 -16.23 -13.08
CA ALA A 42 -17.23 -14.78 -13.16
C ALA A 42 -18.16 -14.24 -12.06
N LEU A 43 -19.26 -14.93 -11.79
CA LEU A 43 -20.17 -14.60 -10.69
C LEU A 43 -19.49 -14.76 -9.34
N PHE A 44 -18.72 -15.84 -9.13
CA PHE A 44 -17.96 -16.06 -7.91
C PHE A 44 -16.94 -14.94 -7.67
N ILE A 45 -16.20 -14.54 -8.70
CA ILE A 45 -15.25 -13.41 -8.63
C ILE A 45 -16.00 -12.11 -8.29
N LEU A 46 -17.13 -11.84 -8.96
CA LEU A 46 -17.93 -10.64 -8.69
C LEU A 46 -18.43 -10.59 -7.25
N ILE A 47 -18.99 -11.71 -6.75
CA ILE A 47 -19.45 -11.80 -5.36
C ILE A 47 -18.27 -11.67 -4.40
N SER A 48 -17.12 -12.26 -4.70
CA SER A 48 -15.91 -12.14 -3.87
C SER A 48 -15.47 -10.69 -3.70
N VAL A 49 -15.50 -9.91 -4.79
CA VAL A 49 -15.17 -8.48 -4.82
C VAL A 49 -16.21 -7.67 -4.04
N LEU A 50 -17.50 -7.89 -4.29
CA LEU A 50 -18.59 -7.19 -3.59
C LEU A 50 -18.57 -7.48 -2.08
N LYS A 51 -18.31 -8.73 -1.70
CA LYS A 51 -18.12 -9.15 -0.32
C LYS A 51 -16.96 -8.40 0.32
N GLY A 52 -15.82 -8.29 -0.36
CA GLY A 52 -14.69 -7.49 0.11
C GLY A 52 -15.08 -6.05 0.38
N PHE A 53 -15.75 -5.38 -0.58
CA PHE A 53 -16.20 -4.00 -0.37
C PHE A 53 -17.18 -3.85 0.78
N TYR A 54 -18.07 -4.82 0.97
CA TYR A 54 -19.05 -4.83 2.04
C TYR A 54 -18.41 -5.01 3.42
N THR A 55 -17.49 -5.97 3.57
CA THR A 55 -16.82 -6.23 4.86
C THR A 55 -15.89 -5.08 5.26
N GLU A 56 -15.19 -4.48 4.30
CA GLU A 56 -14.37 -3.29 4.55
C GLU A 56 -15.23 -2.09 4.95
N TRP A 57 -16.34 -1.86 4.24
CA TRP A 57 -17.27 -0.78 4.60
C TRP A 57 -17.77 -0.93 6.04
N LEU A 58 -18.17 -2.14 6.44
CA LEU A 58 -18.63 -2.41 7.81
C LEU A 58 -17.53 -2.13 8.83
N TRP A 59 -16.29 -2.55 8.57
CA TRP A 59 -15.15 -2.32 9.46
C TRP A 59 -14.83 -0.85 9.67
N PHE A 60 -14.62 -0.11 8.59
CA PHE A 60 -14.35 1.33 8.71
C PHE A 60 -15.51 2.07 9.38
N SER A 61 -16.76 1.66 9.10
CA SER A 61 -17.93 2.28 9.72
C SER A 61 -18.05 2.00 11.21
N SER A 62 -17.59 0.85 11.73
CA SER A 62 -17.66 0.57 13.18
C SER A 62 -16.76 1.47 14.00
N LEU A 63 -15.64 1.92 13.41
CA LEU A 63 -14.68 2.84 14.01
C LEU A 63 -14.98 4.31 13.73
N GLY A 64 -16.04 4.62 12.98
CA GLY A 64 -16.38 6.00 12.59
C GLY A 64 -15.60 6.55 11.40
N TYR A 65 -14.77 5.74 10.74
CA TYR A 65 -13.94 6.10 9.58
C TYR A 65 -14.55 5.67 8.23
N GLY A 66 -15.87 5.45 8.17
CA GLY A 66 -16.56 5.07 6.93
C GLY A 66 -16.29 6.03 5.76
N ASP A 67 -16.15 7.33 6.03
CA ASP A 67 -15.84 8.35 5.03
C ASP A 67 -14.43 8.24 4.45
N VAL A 68 -13.46 7.74 5.22
CA VAL A 68 -12.09 7.47 4.74
C VAL A 68 -12.15 6.39 3.67
N TYR A 69 -12.80 5.27 3.97
CA TYR A 69 -12.97 4.18 3.02
C TYR A 69 -13.82 4.58 1.81
N ALA A 70 -14.89 5.37 2.03
CA ALA A 70 -15.69 5.94 0.94
C ALA A 70 -14.82 6.75 -0.04
N THR A 71 -13.91 7.56 0.48
CA THR A 71 -12.99 8.38 -0.31
C THR A 71 -12.02 7.52 -1.12
N ILE A 72 -11.38 6.53 -0.49
CA ILE A 72 -10.47 5.58 -1.16
C ILE A 72 -11.21 4.81 -2.26
N LEU A 73 -12.38 4.24 -1.93
CA LEU A 73 -13.17 3.45 -2.86
C LEU A 73 -13.66 4.30 -4.05
N ARG A 74 -14.18 5.50 -3.78
CA ARG A 74 -14.62 6.43 -4.82
C ARG A 74 -13.47 6.81 -5.76
N ALA A 75 -12.30 7.11 -5.21
CA ALA A 75 -11.12 7.42 -6.02
C ALA A 75 -10.72 6.23 -6.90
N LYS A 76 -10.59 5.03 -6.32
CA LYS A 76 -10.25 3.81 -7.06
C LYS A 76 -11.25 3.51 -8.18
N VAL A 77 -12.56 3.60 -7.90
CA VAL A 77 -13.62 3.37 -8.89
C VAL A 77 -13.59 4.41 -10.01
N ILE A 78 -13.51 5.70 -9.68
CA ILE A 78 -13.48 6.77 -10.69
C ILE A 78 -12.24 6.64 -11.58
N ILE A 79 -11.07 6.41 -11.00
CA ILE A 79 -9.81 6.26 -11.75
C ILE A 79 -9.85 5.00 -12.62
N PHE A 80 -10.33 3.88 -12.08
CA PHE A 80 -10.49 2.62 -12.81
C PHE A 80 -11.33 2.82 -14.08
N PHE A 81 -12.55 3.33 -13.92
CA PHE A 81 -13.46 3.48 -15.06
C PHE A 81 -12.99 4.57 -16.04
N SER A 82 -12.44 5.68 -15.54
CA SER A 82 -11.90 6.73 -16.40
C SER A 82 -10.77 6.21 -17.27
N ALA A 83 -9.80 5.52 -16.68
CA ALA A 83 -8.67 4.92 -17.39
C ALA A 83 -9.11 3.81 -18.35
N ALA A 84 -10.01 2.91 -17.92
CA ALA A 84 -10.54 1.84 -18.76
C ALA A 84 -11.32 2.39 -19.97
N ILE A 85 -12.13 3.44 -19.79
CA ILE A 85 -12.87 4.09 -20.87
C ILE A 85 -11.90 4.78 -21.84
N ILE A 86 -10.94 5.56 -21.33
CA ILE A 86 -9.93 6.23 -22.17
C ILE A 86 -9.16 5.20 -22.99
N PHE A 87 -8.70 4.12 -22.36
CA PHE A 87 -8.01 3.02 -23.05
C PHE A 87 -8.91 2.37 -24.11
N CYS A 88 -10.15 2.04 -23.75
CA CYS A 88 -11.10 1.41 -24.66
C CYS A 88 -11.36 2.27 -25.91
N LEU A 89 -11.59 3.58 -25.72
CA LEU A 89 -11.78 4.53 -26.82
C LEU A 89 -10.54 4.62 -27.71
N LEU A 90 -9.35 4.72 -27.11
CA LEU A 90 -8.08 4.72 -27.83
C LEU A 90 -7.88 3.43 -28.62
N PHE A 91 -7.96 2.28 -27.95
CA PHE A 91 -7.66 0.97 -28.52
C PHE A 91 -8.67 0.59 -29.60
N LEU A 92 -9.97 0.64 -29.29
CA LEU A 92 -11.02 0.26 -30.23
C LEU A 92 -11.13 1.26 -31.38
N GLY A 93 -10.98 2.56 -31.11
CA GLY A 93 -10.98 3.60 -32.15
C GLY A 93 -9.89 3.35 -33.20
N ASN A 94 -8.66 3.07 -32.75
CA ASN A 94 -7.56 2.76 -33.66
C ASN A 94 -7.71 1.38 -34.33
N LEU A 95 -8.25 0.37 -33.63
CA LEU A 95 -8.51 -0.94 -34.24
C LEU A 95 -9.57 -0.87 -35.35
N LEU A 96 -10.64 -0.12 -35.12
CA LEU A 96 -11.67 0.16 -36.12
C LEU A 96 -11.10 0.95 -37.30
N LEU A 97 -10.24 1.93 -37.04
CA LEU A 97 -9.54 2.66 -38.08
C LEU A 97 -8.62 1.72 -38.89
N ALA A 98 -7.88 0.83 -38.22
CA ALA A 98 -7.02 -0.16 -38.88
C ALA A 98 -7.81 -1.08 -39.81
N THR A 99 -8.93 -1.64 -39.35
CA THR A 99 -9.79 -2.49 -40.18
C THR A 99 -10.45 -1.75 -41.34
N ARG A 100 -10.77 -0.45 -41.19
CA ARG A 100 -11.31 0.38 -42.27
C ARG A 100 -10.28 0.71 -43.34
N LEU A 101 -9.04 0.96 -42.94
CA LEU A 101 -7.92 1.33 -43.82
C LEU A 101 -7.18 0.14 -44.42
N ALA A 102 -7.41 -1.07 -43.90
CA ALA A 102 -6.85 -2.30 -44.44
C ALA A 102 -7.32 -2.53 -45.90
N PRO A 103 -6.47 -3.09 -46.77
CA PRO A 103 -6.83 -3.35 -48.16
C PRO A 103 -8.01 -4.31 -48.24
N LYS A 104 -9.02 -3.99 -49.06
CA LYS A 104 -10.18 -4.83 -49.34
C LYS A 104 -10.05 -5.38 -50.76
N THR A 105 -9.93 -6.70 -50.90
CA THR A 105 -10.02 -7.37 -52.21
C THR A 105 -11.42 -7.98 -52.36
N GLU A 106 -12.02 -7.90 -53.55
CA GLU A 106 -13.33 -8.50 -53.87
C GLU A 106 -13.31 -10.04 -54.02
N SER A 107 -12.23 -10.72 -53.62
CA SER A 107 -12.09 -12.16 -53.82
C SER A 107 -13.08 -12.94 -52.95
N HIS A 108 -14.20 -13.25 -53.57
CA HIS A 108 -15.32 -14.04 -53.10
C HIS A 108 -14.94 -15.52 -53.02
N PHE A 109 -14.14 -15.88 -52.04
CA PHE A 109 -13.96 -17.28 -51.68
C PHE A 109 -14.05 -17.36 -50.19
N TRP A 110 -15.19 -17.84 -49.69
CA TRP A 110 -15.38 -18.62 -48.46
C TRP A 110 -16.89 -18.98 -48.37
N PRO A 111 -17.27 -20.15 -47.84
CA PRO A 111 -18.67 -20.48 -47.58
C PRO A 111 -19.27 -19.49 -46.58
N TRP A 112 -20.28 -18.70 -46.99
CA TRP A 112 -20.86 -17.60 -46.21
C TRP A 112 -21.34 -17.98 -44.80
N ALA A 113 -21.60 -19.26 -44.52
CA ALA A 113 -21.92 -19.77 -43.18
C ALA A 113 -20.69 -19.86 -42.26
N ILE A 114 -19.54 -20.29 -42.79
CA ILE A 114 -18.26 -20.38 -42.05
C ILE A 114 -17.67 -18.98 -41.86
N VAL A 115 -17.78 -18.09 -42.86
CA VAL A 115 -17.36 -16.67 -42.75
C VAL A 115 -18.11 -15.96 -41.65
N ARG A 116 -19.45 -16.03 -41.65
CA ARG A 116 -20.27 -15.33 -40.64
C ARG A 116 -20.00 -15.87 -39.23
N ARG A 117 -19.81 -17.19 -39.09
CA ARG A 117 -19.45 -17.82 -37.82
C ARG A 117 -18.07 -17.40 -37.34
N LEU A 118 -17.07 -17.38 -38.22
CA LEU A 118 -15.72 -16.95 -37.87
C LEU A 118 -15.65 -15.45 -37.61
N GLN A 119 -16.36 -14.62 -38.38
CA GLN A 119 -16.47 -13.17 -38.14
C GLN A 119 -17.16 -12.87 -36.81
N SER A 120 -18.18 -13.63 -36.42
CA SER A 120 -18.83 -13.48 -35.11
C SER A 120 -17.88 -13.88 -33.97
N ILE A 121 -17.14 -14.98 -34.11
CA ILE A 121 -16.12 -15.42 -33.14
C ILE A 121 -14.97 -14.40 -33.04
N LEU A 122 -14.49 -13.88 -34.17
CA LEU A 122 -13.43 -12.86 -34.21
C LEU A 122 -13.89 -11.54 -33.60
N ARG A 123 -15.13 -11.10 -33.87
CA ARG A 123 -15.72 -9.90 -33.23
C ARG A 123 -15.84 -10.07 -31.72
N LEU A 124 -16.34 -11.23 -31.26
CA LEU A 124 -16.46 -11.52 -29.84
C LEU A 124 -15.08 -11.54 -29.17
N ASN A 125 -14.08 -12.18 -29.78
CA ASN A 125 -12.71 -12.22 -29.26
C ASN A 125 -12.06 -10.83 -29.19
N VAL A 126 -12.32 -9.96 -30.17
CA VAL A 126 -11.84 -8.57 -30.14
C VAL A 126 -12.52 -7.77 -29.02
N ILE A 127 -13.83 -7.94 -28.84
CA ILE A 127 -14.56 -7.27 -27.75
C ILE A 127 -14.06 -7.76 -26.39
N LEU A 128 -13.95 -9.09 -26.20
CA LEU A 128 -13.44 -9.69 -24.97
C LEU A 128 -11.98 -9.30 -24.70
N GLY A 129 -11.13 -9.32 -25.73
CA GLY A 129 -9.74 -8.88 -25.63
C GLY A 129 -9.61 -7.40 -25.28
N THR A 130 -10.44 -6.55 -25.88
CA THR A 130 -10.49 -5.11 -25.56
C THR A 130 -10.98 -4.88 -24.12
N ALA A 131 -12.03 -5.59 -23.71
CA ALA A 131 -12.55 -5.51 -22.34
C ALA A 131 -11.52 -5.98 -21.32
N LEU A 132 -10.79 -7.06 -21.62
CA LEU A 132 -9.70 -7.56 -20.77
C LEU A 132 -8.57 -6.54 -20.65
N LEU A 133 -8.09 -5.99 -21.78
CA LEU A 133 -7.03 -4.98 -21.76
C LEU A 133 -7.48 -3.69 -21.07
N ALA A 134 -8.71 -3.23 -21.30
CA ALA A 134 -9.29 -2.08 -20.61
C ALA A 134 -9.37 -2.31 -19.10
N LEU A 135 -9.74 -3.51 -18.66
CA LEU A 135 -9.72 -3.90 -17.25
C LEU A 135 -8.31 -3.85 -16.68
N ILE A 136 -7.30 -4.39 -17.39
CA ILE A 136 -5.90 -4.33 -16.95
C ILE A 136 -5.42 -2.89 -16.80
N PHE A 137 -5.63 -2.04 -17.81
CA PHE A 137 -5.22 -0.63 -17.76
C PHE A 137 -5.97 0.17 -16.69
N GLY A 138 -7.26 -0.14 -16.45
CA GLY A 138 -8.03 0.40 -15.34
C GLY A 138 -7.46 -0.04 -13.98
N MET A 139 -7.09 -1.31 -13.83
CA MET A 139 -6.50 -1.86 -12.60
C MET A 139 -5.13 -1.22 -12.30
N VAL A 140 -4.28 -1.05 -13.31
CA VAL A 140 -2.98 -0.38 -13.16
C VAL A 140 -3.15 1.08 -12.73
N ALA A 141 -4.09 1.80 -13.33
CA ALA A 141 -4.35 3.20 -12.97
C ALA A 141 -4.90 3.34 -11.55
N GLN A 142 -5.92 2.55 -11.17
CA GLN A 142 -6.52 2.64 -9.84
C GLN A 142 -5.58 2.19 -8.72
N GLY A 143 -4.63 1.31 -9.00
CA GLY A 143 -3.57 0.95 -8.05
C GLY A 143 -2.74 2.16 -7.58
N ASN A 144 -2.68 3.22 -8.40
CA ASN A 144 -1.98 4.46 -8.11
C ASN A 144 -2.91 5.58 -7.61
N TRP A 145 -4.07 5.22 -7.03
CA TRP A 145 -5.07 6.18 -6.55
C TRP A 145 -4.50 7.26 -5.63
N LEU A 146 -3.54 6.91 -4.76
CA LEU A 146 -2.95 7.84 -3.81
C LEU A 146 -2.11 8.92 -4.51
N VAL A 147 -1.35 8.56 -5.54
CA VAL A 147 -0.58 9.54 -6.36
C VAL A 147 -1.53 10.53 -7.02
N VAL A 148 -2.67 10.05 -7.54
CA VAL A 148 -3.70 10.90 -8.15
C VAL A 148 -4.34 11.84 -7.13
N LEU A 149 -4.73 11.33 -5.96
CA LEU A 149 -5.33 12.16 -4.91
C LEU A 149 -4.35 13.19 -4.33
N ARG A 150 -3.09 12.80 -4.10
CA ARG A 150 -2.03 13.72 -3.67
C ARG A 150 -1.81 14.83 -4.70
N PHE A 151 -1.86 14.54 -6.01
CA PHE A 151 -1.76 15.57 -7.05
C PHE A 151 -2.89 16.60 -7.00
N PHE A 152 -4.14 16.16 -6.84
CA PHE A 152 -5.30 17.05 -6.82
C PHE A 152 -5.47 17.82 -5.51
N ASN A 153 -4.94 17.30 -4.41
CA ASN A 153 -5.03 17.91 -3.07
C ASN A 153 -3.68 18.46 -2.56
N ARG A 154 -2.71 18.59 -3.46
CA ARG A 154 -1.33 18.99 -3.16
C ARG A 154 -1.27 20.27 -2.33
N GLN A 155 -0.39 20.28 -1.34
CA GLN A 155 -0.05 21.45 -0.55
C GLN A 155 1.35 21.94 -0.89
N SER A 156 1.63 23.21 -0.59
CA SER A 156 2.98 23.77 -0.72
C SER A 156 3.81 23.38 0.50
N PHE A 157 5.08 23.07 0.26
CA PHE A 157 6.07 22.93 1.33
C PHE A 157 6.57 24.28 1.83
N GLY A 158 6.40 25.35 1.04
CA GLY A 158 6.95 26.67 1.34
C GLY A 158 8.46 26.76 1.08
N ILE A 159 9.06 25.69 0.57
CA ILE A 159 10.49 25.56 0.26
C ILE A 159 10.62 25.46 -1.26
N VAL A 160 11.48 26.32 -1.83
CA VAL A 160 11.69 26.41 -3.28
C VAL A 160 13.06 25.87 -3.62
N ASP A 161 13.12 25.03 -4.66
CA ASP A 161 14.36 24.45 -5.14
C ASP A 161 15.26 25.54 -5.79
N PRO A 162 16.57 25.55 -5.50
CA PRO A 162 17.46 26.65 -5.90
C PRO A 162 17.86 26.65 -7.39
N VAL A 163 17.56 25.58 -8.13
CA VAL A 163 18.00 25.44 -9.53
C VAL A 163 16.88 25.76 -10.52
N PHE A 164 15.70 25.21 -10.26
CA PHE A 164 14.52 25.24 -11.11
C PHE A 164 13.41 26.14 -10.57
N TYR A 165 13.55 26.67 -9.36
CA TYR A 165 12.64 27.63 -8.72
C TYR A 165 11.19 27.11 -8.61
N ARG A 166 11.02 25.83 -8.32
CA ARG A 166 9.78 25.13 -8.04
C ARG A 166 9.68 24.81 -6.55
N ASP A 167 8.47 24.93 -6.02
CA ASP A 167 8.16 24.43 -4.67
C ASP A 167 8.44 22.92 -4.59
N VAL A 168 8.96 22.44 -3.46
CA VAL A 168 9.22 21.01 -3.21
C VAL A 168 7.98 20.14 -3.48
N GLY A 169 6.77 20.65 -3.23
CA GLY A 169 5.51 19.98 -3.52
C GLY A 169 5.28 19.68 -5.01
N PHE A 170 5.96 20.38 -5.93
CA PHE A 170 5.99 19.96 -7.34
C PHE A 170 6.62 18.57 -7.49
N TYR A 171 7.75 18.32 -6.84
CA TYR A 171 8.48 17.06 -6.93
C TYR A 171 7.83 15.94 -6.12
N VAL A 172 7.28 16.25 -4.95
CA VAL A 172 6.61 15.28 -4.07
C VAL A 172 5.23 14.87 -4.62
N PHE A 173 4.46 15.81 -5.20
CA PHE A 173 3.06 15.55 -5.58
C PHE A 173 2.81 15.55 -7.09
N SER A 174 3.43 16.47 -7.83
CA SER A 174 3.08 16.69 -9.24
C SER A 174 3.88 15.82 -10.19
N LEU A 175 5.19 15.77 -10.02
CA LEU A 175 6.09 15.01 -10.88
C LEU A 175 5.74 13.50 -10.93
N PRO A 176 5.42 12.82 -9.81
CA PRO A 176 5.02 11.41 -9.83
C PRO A 176 3.72 11.17 -10.61
N PHE A 177 2.74 12.09 -10.50
CA PHE A 177 1.50 12.01 -11.28
C PHE A 177 1.76 12.21 -12.78
N LEU A 178 2.63 13.15 -13.15
CA LEU A 178 2.98 13.38 -14.56
C LEU A 178 3.72 12.17 -15.16
N HIS A 179 4.62 11.54 -14.40
CA HIS A 179 5.26 10.28 -14.81
C HIS A 179 4.27 9.13 -14.93
N LEU A 180 3.35 8.98 -13.99
CA LEU A 180 2.28 7.99 -14.05
C LEU A 180 1.43 8.17 -15.32
N LEU A 181 1.00 9.41 -15.60
CA LEU A 181 0.17 9.73 -16.76
C LEU A 181 0.92 9.48 -18.08
N GLN A 182 2.17 9.94 -18.18
CA GLN A 182 3.01 9.74 -19.36
C GLN A 182 3.27 8.24 -19.60
N GLY A 183 3.66 7.49 -18.57
CA GLY A 183 3.93 6.06 -18.67
C GLY A 183 2.68 5.25 -19.04
N TRP A 184 1.53 5.57 -18.45
CA TRP A 184 0.25 4.93 -18.76
C TRP A 184 -0.15 5.16 -20.22
N LEU A 185 -0.02 6.39 -20.73
CA LEU A 185 -0.34 6.73 -22.12
C LEU A 185 0.62 6.06 -23.13
N VAL A 186 1.92 6.02 -22.82
CA VAL A 186 2.91 5.32 -23.64
C VAL A 186 2.57 3.83 -23.73
N GLY A 187 2.31 3.18 -22.59
CA GLY A 187 1.91 1.77 -22.56
C GLY A 187 0.63 1.51 -23.36
N ALA A 188 -0.38 2.37 -23.21
CA ALA A 188 -1.65 2.25 -23.92
C ALA A 188 -1.47 2.36 -25.45
N LEU A 189 -0.67 3.33 -25.91
CA LEU A 189 -0.40 3.56 -27.33
C LEU A 189 0.50 2.49 -27.95
N ILE A 190 1.50 1.96 -27.23
CA ILE A 190 2.34 0.86 -27.72
C ILE A 190 1.48 -0.39 -27.96
N ILE A 191 0.62 -0.76 -27.01
CA ILE A 191 -0.27 -1.91 -27.18
C ILE A 191 -1.26 -1.68 -28.33
N THR A 192 -1.80 -0.46 -28.45
CA THR A 192 -2.67 -0.06 -29.56
C THR A 192 -1.95 -0.12 -30.91
N LEU A 193 -0.68 0.29 -30.97
CA LEU A 193 0.18 0.22 -32.15
C LEU A 193 0.45 -1.23 -32.56
N ILE A 194 0.83 -2.09 -31.61
CA ILE A 194 1.07 -3.52 -31.85
C ILE A 194 -0.20 -4.20 -32.36
N ALA A 195 -1.35 -3.94 -31.74
CA ALA A 195 -2.63 -4.51 -32.18
C ALA A 195 -3.02 -4.02 -33.59
N SER A 196 -2.86 -2.72 -33.87
CA SER A 196 -3.14 -2.15 -35.19
C SER A 196 -2.22 -2.72 -36.26
N ALA A 197 -0.91 -2.84 -35.97
CA ALA A 197 0.06 -3.48 -36.85
C ALA A 197 -0.28 -4.96 -37.08
N GLY A 198 -0.73 -5.68 -36.05
CA GLY A 198 -1.21 -7.06 -36.14
C GLY A 198 -2.44 -7.20 -37.06
N VAL A 199 -3.40 -6.28 -36.98
CA VAL A 199 -4.55 -6.24 -37.90
C VAL A 199 -4.11 -6.05 -39.34
N TYR A 200 -3.22 -5.09 -39.60
CA TYR A 200 -2.67 -4.90 -40.93
C TYR A 200 -1.93 -6.16 -41.39
N PHE A 201 -1.09 -6.73 -40.53
CA PHE A 201 -0.31 -7.90 -40.88
C PHE A 201 -1.19 -9.09 -41.28
N LEU A 202 -2.20 -9.39 -40.46
CA LEU A 202 -3.16 -10.45 -40.71
C LEU A 202 -3.95 -10.19 -42.00
N SER A 203 -4.37 -8.94 -42.25
CA SER A 203 -5.08 -8.58 -43.48
C SER A 203 -4.25 -8.84 -44.74
N TYR A 204 -2.97 -8.45 -44.76
CA TYR A 204 -2.09 -8.70 -45.89
C TYR A 204 -1.78 -10.20 -46.07
N ALA A 205 -1.50 -10.90 -44.97
CA ALA A 205 -1.18 -12.32 -44.97
C ALA A 205 -2.35 -13.19 -45.46
N MET A 206 -3.57 -12.94 -44.96
CA MET A 206 -4.77 -13.68 -45.37
C MET A 206 -5.10 -13.48 -46.85
N GLN A 207 -4.84 -12.28 -47.38
CA GLN A 207 -5.09 -11.96 -48.79
C GLN A 207 -3.92 -12.34 -49.71
N ARG A 208 -2.84 -12.91 -49.17
CA ARG A 208 -1.59 -13.23 -49.90
C ARG A 208 -1.06 -12.04 -50.71
N LEU A 209 -1.32 -10.83 -50.23
CA LEU A 209 -0.84 -9.60 -50.86
C LEU A 209 0.62 -9.37 -50.48
N LYS A 210 1.40 -8.82 -51.40
CA LYS A 210 2.70 -8.26 -51.04
C LYS A 210 2.46 -7.05 -50.15
N PHE A 211 3.22 -6.91 -49.06
CA PHE A 211 3.18 -5.69 -48.24
C PHE A 211 3.65 -4.50 -49.08
N ASP A 212 2.69 -3.68 -49.48
CA ASP A 212 2.90 -2.51 -50.35
C ASP A 212 2.83 -1.18 -49.59
N PHE A 213 2.61 -1.23 -48.26
CA PHE A 213 2.58 -0.08 -47.36
C PHE A 213 1.77 1.10 -47.93
N THR A 214 0.48 0.87 -48.21
CA THR A 214 -0.40 1.92 -48.76
C THR A 214 -0.40 3.19 -47.90
N ARG A 215 -0.62 4.37 -48.52
CA ARG A 215 -0.62 5.66 -47.80
C ARG A 215 -1.50 5.67 -46.55
N PRO A 216 -2.73 5.12 -46.55
CA PRO A 216 -3.57 5.16 -45.36
C PRO A 216 -3.02 4.31 -44.20
N VAL A 217 -2.41 3.16 -44.50
CA VAL A 217 -1.76 2.30 -43.49
C VAL A 217 -0.55 3.01 -42.90
N LEU A 218 0.32 3.57 -43.74
CA LEU A 218 1.47 4.36 -43.30
C LEU A 218 1.05 5.59 -42.49
N ALA A 219 -0.03 6.28 -42.90
CA ALA A 219 -0.53 7.45 -42.20
C ALA A 219 -1.05 7.12 -40.80
N HIS A 220 -1.77 6.01 -40.64
CA HIS A 220 -2.29 5.59 -39.33
C HIS A 220 -1.17 5.11 -38.40
N ILE A 221 -0.33 4.16 -38.85
CA ILE A 221 0.80 3.66 -38.06
C ILE A 221 1.78 4.79 -37.75
N GLY A 222 2.12 5.62 -38.75
CA GLY A 222 2.99 6.77 -38.59
C GLY A 222 2.41 7.83 -37.66
N GLY A 223 1.10 8.06 -37.69
CA GLY A 223 0.40 8.93 -36.75
C GLY A 223 0.53 8.46 -35.30
N LEU A 224 0.33 7.15 -35.06
CA LEU A 224 0.56 6.55 -33.73
C LEU A 224 2.01 6.71 -33.28
N PHE A 225 3.00 6.49 -34.16
CA PHE A 225 4.41 6.73 -33.85
C PHE A 225 4.70 8.19 -33.53
N ILE A 226 4.11 9.16 -34.24
CA ILE A 226 4.28 10.60 -33.95
C ILE A 226 3.77 10.93 -32.54
N VAL A 227 2.59 10.44 -32.16
CA VAL A 227 2.06 10.67 -30.81
C VAL A 227 2.95 10.03 -29.75
N ILE A 228 3.41 8.79 -29.98
CA ILE A 228 4.35 8.11 -29.08
C ILE A 228 5.65 8.92 -28.97
N SER A 229 6.27 9.34 -30.08
CA SER A 229 7.46 10.20 -30.06
C SER A 229 7.25 11.50 -29.30
N GLY A 230 6.06 12.12 -29.40
CA GLY A 230 5.67 13.27 -28.58
C GLY A 230 5.63 12.96 -27.09
N LEU A 231 5.11 11.79 -26.68
CA LEU A 231 5.12 11.37 -25.28
C LEU A 231 6.53 11.02 -24.77
N PHE A 232 7.42 10.53 -25.63
CA PHE A 232 8.84 10.38 -25.30
C PHE A 232 9.52 11.74 -25.14
N ALA A 233 9.22 12.72 -26.00
CA ALA A 233 9.68 14.09 -25.84
C ALA A 233 9.21 14.69 -24.50
N TRP A 234 7.94 14.47 -24.14
CA TRP A 234 7.43 14.87 -22.84
C TRP A 234 8.13 14.14 -21.69
N GLY A 235 8.44 12.85 -21.85
CA GLY A 235 9.23 12.08 -20.89
C GLY A 235 10.64 12.66 -20.66
N TYR A 236 11.33 13.08 -21.72
CA TYR A 236 12.62 13.78 -21.60
C TYR A 236 12.49 15.14 -20.91
N TRP A 237 11.41 15.86 -21.19
CA TRP A 237 11.11 17.10 -20.46
C TRP A 237 10.82 16.85 -18.98
N LEU A 238 10.11 15.78 -18.63
CA LEU A 238 9.95 15.38 -17.22
C LEU A 238 11.29 15.00 -16.58
N GLY A 239 12.15 14.31 -17.33
CA GLY A 239 13.51 13.95 -16.90
C GLY A 239 14.46 15.13 -16.65
N ILE A 240 14.10 16.36 -17.04
CA ILE A 240 14.81 17.58 -16.62
C ILE A 240 14.61 17.81 -15.13
N TRP A 241 13.38 17.63 -14.64
CA TRP A 241 13.07 17.85 -13.23
C TRP A 241 13.65 16.76 -12.34
N GLU A 242 13.84 15.54 -12.87
CA GLU A 242 14.49 14.43 -12.16
C GLU A 242 15.99 14.67 -11.87
N LEU A 243 16.61 15.71 -12.43
CA LEU A 243 18.03 16.01 -12.19
C LEU A 243 18.31 16.35 -10.71
N VAL A 244 17.31 16.83 -9.97
CA VAL A 244 17.45 17.11 -8.52
C VAL A 244 17.49 15.86 -7.65
N PHE A 245 17.37 14.67 -8.25
CA PHE A 245 17.47 13.34 -7.61
C PHE A 245 18.64 12.53 -8.17
N SER A 246 19.67 13.19 -8.73
CA SER A 246 20.80 12.51 -9.34
C SER A 246 21.72 11.89 -8.27
N GLU A 247 22.01 10.60 -8.39
CA GLU A 247 22.94 9.85 -7.51
C GLU A 247 24.39 9.87 -8.03
N ARG A 248 24.66 10.57 -9.13
CA ARG A 248 25.94 10.45 -9.86
C ARG A 248 26.96 11.55 -9.53
N GLY A 249 26.54 12.54 -8.74
CA GLY A 249 27.39 13.61 -8.24
C GLY A 249 28.27 13.17 -7.06
N VAL A 250 28.95 14.12 -6.44
CA VAL A 250 29.68 13.91 -5.17
C VAL A 250 28.70 13.67 -4.02
N VAL A 251 27.52 14.28 -4.11
CA VAL A 251 26.39 14.17 -3.18
C VAL A 251 25.11 13.89 -3.97
N PHE A 252 24.06 13.46 -3.29
CA PHE A 252 22.75 13.31 -3.93
C PHE A 252 22.16 14.67 -4.34
N GLY A 253 21.58 14.72 -5.53
CA GLY A 253 20.96 15.90 -6.10
C GLY A 253 21.64 16.40 -7.38
N ALA A 254 21.14 17.49 -7.94
CA ALA A 254 21.70 18.00 -9.20
C ALA A 254 23.16 18.42 -8.99
N SER A 255 24.08 17.86 -9.76
CA SER A 255 25.50 18.24 -9.78
C SER A 255 25.82 19.27 -10.86
N TYR A 256 27.03 19.84 -10.85
CA TYR A 256 27.47 20.72 -11.93
C TYR A 256 27.39 20.01 -13.30
N ALA A 257 27.82 18.75 -13.35
CA ALA A 257 27.77 17.93 -14.56
C ALA A 257 26.33 17.68 -15.03
N ASP A 258 25.38 17.50 -14.11
CA ASP A 258 23.97 17.35 -14.49
C ASP A 258 23.40 18.62 -15.10
N MET A 259 23.71 19.78 -14.51
CA MET A 259 23.21 21.06 -15.00
C MET A 259 23.85 21.52 -16.31
N HIS A 260 25.12 21.19 -16.55
CA HIS A 260 25.86 21.66 -17.73
C HIS A 260 26.02 20.60 -18.82
N ALA A 261 25.73 19.33 -18.54
CA ALA A 261 25.77 18.26 -19.53
C ALA A 261 24.41 17.59 -19.73
N ARG A 262 23.77 17.11 -18.66
CA ARG A 262 22.52 16.35 -18.80
C ARG A 262 21.33 17.21 -19.17
N LEU A 263 21.21 18.40 -18.59
CA LEU A 263 20.14 19.31 -18.94
C LEU A 263 20.16 19.66 -20.45
N PRO A 264 21.30 20.08 -21.06
CA PRO A 264 21.39 20.22 -22.51
C PRO A 264 21.10 18.92 -23.29
N ALA A 265 21.54 17.77 -22.78
CA ALA A 265 21.28 16.48 -23.39
C ALA A 265 19.78 16.13 -23.44
N GLN A 266 19.02 16.42 -22.39
CA GLN A 266 17.55 16.27 -22.37
C GLN A 266 16.90 17.14 -23.44
N TRP A 267 17.29 18.42 -23.55
CA TRP A 267 16.80 19.31 -24.60
C TRP A 267 17.14 18.83 -26.01
N MET A 268 18.34 18.30 -26.22
CA MET A 268 18.74 17.69 -27.49
C MET A 268 17.85 16.49 -27.82
N LEU A 269 17.54 15.63 -26.84
CA LEU A 269 16.67 14.47 -27.05
C LEU A 269 15.22 14.85 -27.37
N ILE A 270 14.70 15.91 -26.73
CA ILE A 270 13.42 16.52 -27.10
C ILE A 270 13.44 16.97 -28.57
N ALA A 271 14.47 17.70 -28.99
CA ALA A 271 14.62 18.14 -30.38
C ALA A 271 14.69 16.95 -31.35
N VAL A 272 15.41 15.89 -31.01
CA VAL A 272 15.48 14.66 -31.80
C VAL A 272 14.12 13.97 -31.93
N MET A 273 13.30 13.94 -30.87
CA MET A 273 11.92 13.42 -30.96
C MET A 273 11.02 14.24 -31.87
N VAL A 274 11.16 15.57 -31.87
CA VAL A 274 10.45 16.46 -32.79
C VAL A 274 10.90 16.21 -34.24
N ILE A 275 12.21 16.10 -34.47
CA ILE A 275 12.77 15.78 -35.81
C ILE A 275 12.29 14.41 -36.27
N LEU A 276 12.29 13.39 -35.41
CA LEU A 276 11.80 12.05 -35.71
C LEU A 276 10.32 12.10 -36.13
N SER A 277 9.50 12.87 -35.41
CA SER A 277 8.09 13.08 -35.76
C SER A 277 7.93 13.71 -37.14
N ALA A 278 8.77 14.70 -37.48
CA ALA A 278 8.79 15.31 -38.81
C ALA A 278 9.27 14.33 -39.91
N ILE A 279 10.29 13.51 -39.64
CA ILE A 279 10.77 12.45 -40.55
C ILE A 279 9.65 11.44 -40.83
N ILE A 280 8.89 11.04 -39.81
CA ILE A 280 7.74 10.15 -39.97
C ILE A 280 6.67 10.81 -40.83
N LEU A 281 6.38 12.10 -40.63
CA LEU A 281 5.43 12.84 -41.45
C LEU A 281 5.85 12.87 -42.93
N VAL A 282 7.12 13.17 -43.22
CA VAL A 282 7.67 13.15 -44.58
C VAL A 282 7.66 11.73 -45.18
N SER A 283 7.94 10.72 -44.36
CA SER A 283 7.88 9.31 -44.75
C SER A 283 6.48 8.90 -45.23
N ILE A 284 5.43 9.36 -44.54
CA ILE A 284 4.03 9.13 -44.93
C ILE A 284 3.76 9.69 -46.35
N SER A 285 4.20 10.93 -46.63
CA SER A 285 4.03 11.55 -47.95
C SER A 285 4.83 10.83 -49.05
N ARG A 286 6.08 10.46 -48.76
CA ARG A 286 7.02 9.83 -49.70
C ARG A 286 6.89 8.31 -49.81
N ARG A 287 6.05 7.66 -48.99
CA ARG A 287 5.87 6.20 -48.89
C ARG A 287 7.17 5.43 -48.63
N ASN A 288 8.07 6.00 -47.82
CA ASN A 288 9.39 5.40 -47.57
C ASN A 288 9.57 4.97 -46.11
N TYR A 289 9.19 3.73 -45.81
CA TYR A 289 9.26 3.13 -44.47
C TYR A 289 10.69 3.02 -43.90
N ARG A 290 11.74 3.21 -44.70
CA ARG A 290 13.13 3.18 -44.23
C ARG A 290 13.51 4.46 -43.45
N LEU A 291 12.88 5.59 -43.76
CA LEU A 291 13.19 6.87 -43.10
C LEU A 291 12.88 6.84 -41.58
N PRO A 292 11.72 6.34 -41.11
CA PRO A 292 11.47 6.16 -39.68
C PRO A 292 12.47 5.22 -39.01
N LEU A 293 12.88 4.13 -39.68
CA LEU A 293 13.86 3.19 -39.12
C LEU A 293 15.21 3.87 -38.89
N TYR A 294 15.69 4.66 -39.86
CA TYR A 294 16.91 5.46 -39.68
C TYR A 294 16.76 6.54 -38.61
N GLY A 295 15.58 7.16 -38.51
CA GLY A 295 15.27 8.13 -37.46
C GLY A 295 15.30 7.50 -36.06
N ILE A 296 14.70 6.33 -35.88
CA ILE A 296 14.72 5.57 -34.62
C ILE A 296 16.14 5.14 -34.28
N ALA A 297 16.89 4.59 -35.25
CA ALA A 297 18.29 4.21 -35.05
C ALA A 297 19.16 5.43 -34.68
N GLY A 298 18.94 6.57 -35.34
CA GLY A 298 19.61 7.83 -35.04
C GLY A 298 19.27 8.34 -33.64
N TRP A 299 18.00 8.27 -33.23
CA TRP A 299 17.61 8.58 -31.87
C TRP A 299 18.29 7.68 -30.84
N ILE A 300 18.30 6.36 -31.04
CA ILE A 300 18.98 5.42 -30.13
C ILE A 300 20.47 5.80 -30.02
N ALA A 301 21.12 6.08 -31.15
CA ALA A 301 22.51 6.52 -31.15
C ALA A 301 22.70 7.82 -30.34
N VAL A 302 21.87 8.85 -30.59
CA VAL A 302 21.93 10.11 -29.83
C VAL A 302 21.64 9.89 -28.36
N ALA A 303 20.69 9.04 -27.99
CA ALA A 303 20.37 8.73 -26.59
C ALA A 303 21.55 8.07 -25.87
N ILE A 304 22.25 7.14 -26.51
CA ILE A 304 23.46 6.52 -25.95
C ILE A 304 24.58 7.57 -25.77
N LEU A 305 24.80 8.41 -26.79
CA LEU A 305 25.80 9.48 -26.73
C LEU A 305 25.48 10.51 -25.63
N ALA A 306 24.21 10.92 -25.55
CA ALA A 306 23.69 11.89 -24.60
C ALA A 306 23.72 11.39 -23.15
N ALA A 307 23.47 10.09 -22.93
CA ALA A 307 23.43 9.50 -21.59
C ALA A 307 24.84 9.19 -21.02
N GLY A 308 25.79 8.81 -21.88
CA GLY A 308 27.11 8.33 -21.45
C GLY A 308 28.26 9.27 -21.84
N ILE A 309 28.46 9.48 -23.14
CA ILE A 309 29.68 10.11 -23.66
C ILE A 309 29.73 11.60 -23.30
N TYR A 310 28.65 12.34 -23.57
CA TYR A 310 28.65 13.78 -23.35
C TYR A 310 28.84 14.16 -21.87
N PRO A 311 28.13 13.55 -20.89
CA PRO A 311 28.39 13.78 -19.47
C PRO A 311 29.80 13.40 -19.04
N ALA A 312 30.36 12.31 -19.55
CA ALA A 312 31.72 11.89 -19.22
C ALA A 312 32.77 12.90 -19.70
N LEU A 313 32.58 13.49 -20.89
CA LEU A 313 33.48 14.53 -21.40
C LEU A 313 33.41 15.79 -20.55
N VAL A 314 32.21 16.27 -20.21
CA VAL A 314 32.06 17.45 -19.35
C VAL A 314 32.69 17.21 -17.98
N ARG A 315 32.46 16.03 -17.38
CA ARG A 315 33.08 15.66 -16.11
C ARG A 315 34.61 15.69 -16.19
N ARG A 316 35.20 14.99 -17.17
CA ARG A 316 36.66 14.87 -17.34
C ARG A 316 37.36 16.20 -17.60
N PHE A 317 36.74 17.07 -18.41
CA PHE A 317 37.40 18.28 -18.90
C PHE A 317 36.99 19.57 -18.20
N GLN A 318 35.82 19.62 -17.53
CA GLN A 318 35.35 20.83 -16.85
C GLN A 318 35.19 20.68 -15.34
N VAL A 319 34.82 19.48 -14.85
CA VAL A 319 34.56 19.25 -13.41
C VAL A 319 35.83 18.80 -12.70
N GLU A 320 36.42 17.67 -13.09
CA GLU A 320 37.60 17.09 -12.43
C GLU A 320 38.77 18.10 -12.23
N PRO A 321 39.07 19.02 -13.16
CA PRO A 321 40.16 19.99 -12.95
C PRO A 321 39.92 21.01 -11.83
N ASN A 322 38.67 21.27 -11.45
CA ASN A 322 38.30 22.25 -10.43
C ASN A 322 37.00 21.84 -9.71
N GLU A 323 36.95 20.58 -9.25
CA GLU A 323 35.73 19.93 -8.78
C GLU A 323 35.16 20.63 -7.55
N LEU A 324 36.01 20.99 -6.57
CA LEU A 324 35.58 21.67 -5.35
C LEU A 324 34.77 22.93 -5.67
N VAL A 325 35.33 23.87 -6.43
CA VAL A 325 34.66 25.15 -6.73
C VAL A 325 33.38 24.94 -7.54
N ARG A 326 33.35 23.94 -8.44
CA ARG A 326 32.18 23.66 -9.30
C ARG A 326 31.05 22.96 -8.56
N GLU A 327 31.37 22.10 -7.61
CA GLU A 327 30.40 21.31 -6.86
C GLU A 327 29.99 21.96 -5.52
N THR A 328 30.74 22.94 -4.98
CA THR A 328 30.42 23.61 -3.69
C THR A 328 28.95 24.04 -3.57
N PRO A 329 28.33 24.78 -4.51
CA PRO A 329 26.93 25.18 -4.36
C PRO A 329 25.95 24.01 -4.28
N TYR A 330 26.23 22.93 -5.02
CA TYR A 330 25.36 21.74 -5.03
C TYR A 330 25.51 20.91 -3.76
N ILE A 331 26.73 20.87 -3.19
CA ILE A 331 26.99 20.32 -1.86
C ILE A 331 26.23 21.11 -0.79
N GLU A 332 26.26 22.44 -0.86
CA GLU A 332 25.48 23.30 0.06
C GLU A 332 23.97 23.04 -0.05
N TYR A 333 23.44 22.88 -1.27
CA TYR A 333 22.03 22.52 -1.47
C TYR A 333 21.68 21.17 -0.86
N ASN A 334 22.51 20.14 -1.07
CA ASN A 334 22.31 18.83 -0.46
C ASN A 334 22.32 18.93 1.07
N ILE A 335 23.30 19.61 1.68
CA ILE A 335 23.37 19.75 3.14
C ILE A 335 22.14 20.48 3.68
N GLN A 336 21.74 21.60 3.06
CA GLN A 336 20.59 22.39 3.51
C GLN A 336 19.28 21.61 3.39
N PHE A 337 19.03 20.97 2.23
CA PHE A 337 17.79 20.25 1.98
C PHE A 337 17.74 18.93 2.75
N THR A 338 18.86 18.25 3.00
CA THR A 338 18.93 17.08 3.88
C THR A 338 18.58 17.49 5.31
N ARG A 339 19.19 18.56 5.83
CA ARG A 339 18.87 19.06 7.18
C ARG A 339 17.42 19.49 7.30
N GLU A 340 16.87 20.14 6.28
CA GLU A 340 15.44 20.48 6.23
C GLU A 340 14.59 19.21 6.21
N ALA A 341 14.84 18.27 5.31
CA ALA A 341 14.00 17.08 5.11
C ALA A 341 13.97 16.13 6.31
N PHE A 342 14.99 16.14 7.15
CA PHE A 342 15.06 15.37 8.40
C PHE A 342 14.85 16.22 9.66
N ALA A 343 14.47 17.50 9.53
CA ALA A 343 14.26 18.45 10.63
C ALA A 343 15.50 18.70 11.53
N LEU A 344 16.71 18.48 10.99
CA LEU A 344 17.99 18.74 11.67
C LEU A 344 18.36 20.23 11.70
N ASN A 345 17.61 21.08 11.01
CA ASN A 345 17.70 22.54 11.09
C ASN A 345 17.13 23.11 12.41
N ARG A 346 16.36 22.31 13.17
CA ARG A 346 15.78 22.69 14.47
C ARG A 346 16.57 22.18 15.68
N VAL A 347 17.69 21.50 15.44
CA VAL A 347 18.53 20.92 16.50
C VAL A 347 19.39 22.01 17.12
N GLU A 348 19.32 22.14 18.44
CA GLU A 348 20.17 23.04 19.22
C GLU A 348 21.39 22.29 19.76
N GLU A 349 22.58 22.71 19.37
CA GLU A 349 23.84 22.17 19.91
C GLU A 349 24.16 22.85 21.24
N GLN A 350 24.18 22.06 22.32
CA GLN A 350 24.59 22.53 23.64
C GLN A 350 25.92 21.88 24.05
N PRO A 351 26.94 22.68 24.43
CA PRO A 351 28.17 22.12 24.98
C PRO A 351 27.84 21.37 26.28
N PHE A 352 28.14 20.08 26.33
CA PHE A 352 28.06 19.28 27.53
C PHE A 352 29.47 19.06 28.08
N PRO A 353 29.96 19.89 29.03
CA PRO A 353 31.23 19.64 29.68
C PRO A 353 31.06 18.39 30.54
N ALA A 354 31.69 17.28 30.13
CA ALA A 354 31.79 16.09 30.97
C ALA A 354 32.77 16.40 32.12
N GLU A 355 32.27 17.06 33.17
CA GLU A 355 33.05 17.33 34.38
C GLU A 355 33.20 16.03 35.20
N ASP A 356 34.44 15.61 35.44
CA ASP A 356 34.74 14.34 36.11
C ASP A 356 34.57 14.41 37.65
N THR A 357 34.25 15.58 38.21
CA THR A 357 34.19 15.80 39.67
C THR A 357 32.77 16.07 40.15
N LEU A 358 32.09 15.03 40.63
CA LEU A 358 30.77 15.12 41.27
C LEU A 358 30.89 15.60 42.72
N THR A 359 30.20 16.68 43.10
CA THR A 359 30.10 17.16 44.49
C THR A 359 28.81 16.69 45.16
N SER A 360 28.77 16.71 46.50
CA SER A 360 27.52 16.43 47.25
C SER A 360 26.42 17.46 46.99
N GLN A 361 26.81 18.70 46.67
CA GLN A 361 25.87 19.76 46.29
C GLN A 361 25.21 19.47 44.95
N ASP A 362 25.95 18.93 43.98
CA ASP A 362 25.40 18.55 42.67
C ASP A 362 24.33 17.46 42.82
N ILE A 363 24.58 16.46 43.67
CA ILE A 363 23.60 15.40 43.98
C ILE A 363 22.35 16.01 44.62
N ALA A 364 22.51 16.89 45.62
CA ALA A 364 21.38 17.51 46.31
C ALA A 364 20.55 18.43 45.40
N GLN A 365 21.17 19.07 44.40
CA GLN A 365 20.47 19.93 43.43
C GLN A 365 19.78 19.15 42.31
N ASN A 366 20.12 17.87 42.11
CA ASN A 366 19.63 17.05 41.00
C ASN A 366 18.85 15.81 41.48
N GLU A 367 18.15 15.92 42.62
CA GLU A 367 17.42 14.81 43.23
C GLU A 367 16.40 14.16 42.27
N MET A 368 15.72 14.95 41.43
CA MET A 368 14.81 14.42 40.39
C MET A 368 15.54 13.48 39.41
N THR A 369 16.76 13.85 38.99
CA THR A 369 17.57 13.00 38.10
C THR A 369 18.01 11.74 38.83
N ILE A 370 18.56 11.87 40.04
CA ILE A 370 19.03 10.74 40.87
C ILE A 370 17.91 9.73 41.14
N ASN A 371 16.71 10.23 41.47
CA ASN A 371 15.53 9.41 41.74
C ASN A 371 14.91 8.75 40.49
N ASN A 372 15.49 8.98 39.30
CA ASN A 372 15.04 8.42 38.03
C ASN A 372 16.17 7.80 37.19
N ILE A 373 17.38 7.63 37.75
CA ILE A 373 18.46 6.92 37.05
C ILE A 373 18.00 5.49 36.76
N ARG A 374 17.79 5.17 35.48
CA ARG A 374 17.35 3.84 35.07
C ARG A 374 18.43 2.79 35.36
N LEU A 375 18.14 1.92 36.32
CA LEU A 375 18.96 0.75 36.66
C LEU A 375 18.54 -0.49 35.88
N TRP A 376 17.27 -0.57 35.47
CA TRP A 376 16.73 -1.69 34.70
C TRP A 376 16.97 -1.54 33.19
N ASP A 377 17.45 -2.61 32.55
CA ASP A 377 17.42 -2.75 31.08
C ASP A 377 16.13 -3.47 30.67
N HIS A 378 15.49 -3.00 29.59
CA HIS A 378 14.19 -3.48 29.14
C HIS A 378 14.22 -4.98 28.74
N ARG A 379 15.34 -5.48 28.22
CA ARG A 379 15.46 -6.86 27.73
C ARG A 379 15.42 -7.90 28.87
N PRO A 380 16.29 -7.86 29.90
CA PRO A 380 16.21 -8.79 31.02
C PRO A 380 14.99 -8.53 31.93
N LEU A 381 14.46 -7.30 31.95
CA LEU A 381 13.27 -6.99 32.72
C LEU A 381 12.04 -7.71 32.14
N LYS A 382 11.94 -7.85 30.81
CA LYS A 382 10.91 -8.67 30.14
C LYS A 382 10.87 -10.10 30.67
N ASP A 383 12.03 -10.76 30.71
CA ASP A 383 12.12 -12.16 31.17
C ASP A 383 11.77 -12.27 32.66
N THR A 384 12.24 -11.31 33.45
CA THR A 384 11.92 -11.22 34.88
C THR A 384 10.42 -11.07 35.10
N TYR A 385 9.78 -10.14 34.41
CA TYR A 385 8.34 -9.91 34.45
C TYR A 385 7.57 -11.18 34.10
N ASN A 386 7.95 -11.88 33.02
CA ASN A 386 7.30 -13.12 32.64
C ASN A 386 7.46 -14.22 33.70
N GLN A 387 8.63 -14.29 34.35
CA GLN A 387 8.89 -15.27 35.41
C GLN A 387 8.04 -15.02 36.66
N ILE A 388 7.86 -13.76 37.07
CA ILE A 388 7.22 -13.42 38.35
C ILE A 388 5.75 -13.00 38.22
N GLN A 389 5.23 -12.70 37.02
CA GLN A 389 3.92 -12.06 36.82
C GLN A 389 3.03 -12.63 35.70
N SER A 390 3.44 -13.69 34.99
CA SER A 390 2.58 -14.28 33.95
C SER A 390 1.44 -15.15 34.51
N PHE A 391 1.59 -15.76 35.70
CA PHE A 391 0.63 -16.66 36.39
C PHE A 391 0.18 -17.93 35.63
N ARG A 392 0.10 -17.88 34.30
CA ARG A 392 -0.33 -18.92 33.36
C ARG A 392 0.48 -18.77 32.07
N LEU A 393 0.70 -19.89 31.38
CA LEU A 393 1.53 -19.94 30.17
C LEU A 393 0.94 -19.16 28.98
N TYR A 394 -0.36 -18.90 28.99
CA TYR A 394 -1.05 -18.18 27.92
C TYR A 394 -1.08 -16.66 28.11
N TYR A 395 -0.58 -16.13 29.23
CA TYR A 395 -0.30 -14.70 29.34
C TYR A 395 1.17 -14.43 29.00
N ASP A 396 1.39 -13.38 28.23
CA ASP A 396 2.71 -12.94 27.80
C ASP A 396 2.86 -11.45 28.07
N LEU A 397 4.05 -11.07 28.54
CA LEU A 397 4.47 -9.68 28.71
C LEU A 397 5.51 -9.44 27.61
N ASP A 398 5.05 -8.95 26.44
CA ASP A 398 5.87 -8.99 25.23
C ASP A 398 6.89 -7.85 25.14
N ASN A 399 6.53 -6.67 25.57
CA ASN A 399 7.39 -5.50 25.47
C ASN A 399 7.42 -4.72 26.79
N ILE A 400 8.56 -4.08 27.06
CA ILE A 400 8.74 -3.23 28.24
C ILE A 400 8.92 -1.79 27.78
N ASP A 401 7.89 -0.99 28.02
CA ASP A 401 7.88 0.44 27.75
C ASP A 401 8.45 1.23 28.91
N SER A 402 8.99 2.42 28.60
CA SER A 402 9.34 3.43 29.59
C SER A 402 8.35 4.59 29.54
N ASP A 403 7.90 5.03 30.71
CA ASP A 403 6.96 6.15 30.84
C ASP A 403 7.21 6.92 32.16
N ARG A 404 6.46 7.99 32.39
CA ARG A 404 6.62 8.92 33.51
C ARG A 404 5.29 9.30 34.14
N TYR A 405 5.25 9.23 35.47
CA TYR A 405 4.05 9.53 36.26
C TYR A 405 4.40 10.40 37.46
N ILE A 406 3.41 11.13 37.96
CA ILE A 406 3.48 11.73 39.30
C ILE A 406 2.89 10.71 40.27
N ILE A 407 3.73 10.16 41.14
CA ILE A 407 3.37 9.12 42.11
C ILE A 407 3.71 9.66 43.50
N ASP A 408 2.71 9.72 44.39
CA ASP A 408 2.86 10.27 45.75
C ASP A 408 3.41 11.71 45.77
N GLY A 409 3.13 12.50 44.72
CA GLY A 409 3.62 13.88 44.56
C GLY A 409 4.98 14.00 43.86
N GLU A 410 5.67 12.89 43.61
CA GLU A 410 7.01 12.85 43.02
C GLU A 410 6.98 12.44 41.56
N TYR A 411 7.84 13.07 40.74
CA TYR A 411 8.04 12.65 39.35
C TYR A 411 8.86 11.36 39.30
N ARG A 412 8.23 10.27 38.86
CA ARG A 412 8.84 8.94 38.77
C ARG A 412 8.77 8.40 37.35
N GLN A 413 9.92 7.98 36.84
CA GLN A 413 10.05 7.18 35.65
C GLN A 413 9.81 5.72 36.00
N VAL A 414 9.04 5.05 35.15
CA VAL A 414 8.60 3.68 35.35
C VAL A 414 8.85 2.87 34.08
N MET A 415 8.92 1.58 34.26
CA MET A 415 8.85 0.59 33.18
C MET A 415 7.58 -0.22 33.35
N LEU A 416 6.89 -0.49 32.24
CA LEU A 416 5.60 -1.17 32.25
C LEU A 416 5.42 -2.10 31.06
N SER A 417 4.52 -3.06 31.20
CA SER A 417 4.22 -4.05 30.16
C SER A 417 2.77 -4.50 30.22
N ALA A 418 2.16 -4.60 29.04
CA ALA A 418 0.82 -5.12 28.85
C ALA A 418 0.80 -6.65 29.04
N ARG A 419 -0.11 -7.17 29.88
CA ARG A 419 -0.30 -8.62 30.00
C ARG A 419 -1.25 -9.09 28.90
N GLU A 420 -0.69 -9.48 27.77
CA GLU A 420 -1.46 -9.91 26.61
C GLU A 420 -1.72 -11.42 26.61
N LEU A 421 -2.76 -11.83 25.89
CA LEU A 421 -3.16 -13.22 25.75
C LEU A 421 -2.56 -13.84 24.48
N SER A 422 -1.86 -14.96 24.62
CA SER A 422 -1.38 -15.81 23.54
C SER A 422 -2.21 -17.10 23.47
N ALA A 423 -3.24 -17.13 22.63
CA ALA A 423 -4.14 -18.29 22.49
C ALA A 423 -3.41 -19.54 21.97
N GLU A 424 -2.28 -19.37 21.28
CA GLU A 424 -1.41 -20.43 20.77
C GLU A 424 -0.67 -21.18 21.89
N LYS A 425 -0.54 -20.57 23.07
CA LYS A 425 0.10 -21.19 24.25
C LYS A 425 -0.91 -21.95 25.12
N LEU A 426 -2.19 -21.99 24.74
CA LEU A 426 -3.16 -22.89 25.36
C LEU A 426 -2.72 -24.34 25.17
N ALA A 427 -3.00 -25.19 26.16
CA ALA A 427 -2.75 -26.63 26.05
C ALA A 427 -3.44 -27.21 24.81
N GLY A 428 -2.84 -28.22 24.16
CA GLY A 428 -3.33 -28.77 22.89
C GLY A 428 -4.82 -29.15 22.90
N GLN A 429 -5.30 -29.81 23.95
CA GLN A 429 -6.74 -30.13 24.09
C GLN A 429 -7.66 -28.91 24.28
N ALA A 430 -7.11 -27.78 24.72
CA ALA A 430 -7.82 -26.53 24.93
C ALA A 430 -7.77 -25.58 23.73
N GLN A 431 -7.07 -25.93 22.64
CA GLN A 431 -7.03 -25.14 21.40
C GLN A 431 -8.27 -25.37 20.50
N THR A 432 -9.44 -25.48 21.11
CA THR A 432 -10.71 -25.61 20.37
C THR A 432 -11.14 -24.27 19.78
N TRP A 433 -12.01 -24.30 18.77
CA TRP A 433 -12.56 -23.07 18.17
C TRP A 433 -13.28 -22.20 19.21
N VAL A 434 -14.10 -22.81 20.08
CA VAL A 434 -14.79 -22.10 21.16
C VAL A 434 -13.80 -21.42 22.09
N ASN A 435 -12.74 -22.12 22.50
CA ASN A 435 -11.75 -21.54 23.41
C ASN A 435 -10.99 -20.39 22.75
N ARG A 436 -10.48 -20.58 21.53
CA ARG A 436 -9.66 -19.57 20.84
C ARG A 436 -10.45 -18.36 20.35
N LYS A 437 -11.73 -18.55 19.98
CA LYS A 437 -12.52 -17.51 19.32
C LYS A 437 -13.57 -16.88 20.23
N LEU A 438 -14.05 -17.58 21.26
CA LEU A 438 -15.17 -17.11 22.11
C LEU A 438 -14.81 -16.95 23.58
N GLN A 439 -13.95 -17.80 24.15
CA GLN A 439 -13.65 -17.79 25.59
C GLN A 439 -12.38 -17.02 25.94
N PHE A 440 -11.24 -17.37 25.35
CA PHE A 440 -9.96 -16.70 25.56
C PHE A 440 -9.82 -15.58 24.53
N THR A 441 -10.47 -14.45 24.80
CA THR A 441 -10.61 -13.35 23.84
C THR A 441 -9.63 -12.21 24.06
N HIS A 442 -9.11 -12.00 25.28
CA HIS A 442 -8.37 -10.80 25.66
C HIS A 442 -7.26 -11.07 26.69
N GLY A 443 -6.26 -10.18 26.73
CA GLY A 443 -5.26 -10.09 27.82
C GLY A 443 -5.81 -9.35 29.04
N TYR A 444 -5.06 -9.28 30.14
CA TYR A 444 -5.58 -8.73 31.41
C TYR A 444 -4.54 -8.01 32.28
N GLY A 445 -4.60 -6.68 32.25
CA GLY A 445 -3.87 -5.78 33.14
C GLY A 445 -2.46 -5.43 32.66
N VAL A 446 -1.73 -4.73 33.54
CA VAL A 446 -0.38 -4.20 33.30
C VAL A 446 0.49 -4.51 34.50
N VAL A 447 1.77 -4.80 34.23
CA VAL A 447 2.82 -4.88 35.25
C VAL A 447 3.65 -3.61 35.17
N LEU A 448 3.98 -2.99 36.30
CA LEU A 448 4.70 -1.72 36.34
C LEU A 448 5.67 -1.67 37.52
N SER A 449 6.90 -1.20 37.31
CA SER A 449 7.88 -0.92 38.35
C SER A 449 8.63 0.39 38.09
N PRO A 450 9.11 1.11 39.11
CA PRO A 450 10.00 2.24 38.92
C PRO A 450 11.32 1.76 38.30
N VAL A 451 11.98 2.65 37.55
CA VAL A 451 13.21 2.30 36.82
C VAL A 451 14.44 2.04 37.71
N ASN A 452 14.37 2.40 38.99
CA ASN A 452 15.53 2.49 39.87
C ASN A 452 15.35 1.85 41.26
N GLU A 453 14.26 1.13 41.51
CA GLU A 453 14.06 0.44 42.79
C GLU A 453 14.18 -1.08 42.64
N VAL A 454 14.86 -1.67 43.61
CA VAL A 454 15.15 -3.10 43.68
C VAL A 454 14.74 -3.60 45.06
N THR A 455 14.10 -4.77 45.13
CA THR A 455 13.79 -5.43 46.40
C THR A 455 15.06 -6.03 47.02
N THR A 456 14.97 -6.50 48.27
CA THR A 456 16.10 -7.17 48.94
C THR A 456 16.56 -8.46 48.25
N GLN A 457 15.73 -9.03 47.38
CA GLN A 457 16.02 -10.21 46.57
C GLN A 457 16.61 -9.89 45.18
N GLY A 458 16.83 -8.62 44.85
CA GLY A 458 17.33 -8.23 43.53
C GLY A 458 16.25 -8.18 42.45
N LEU A 459 14.96 -8.19 42.82
CA LEU A 459 13.83 -8.13 41.88
C LEU A 459 13.30 -6.69 41.73
N PRO A 460 12.58 -6.36 40.63
CA PRO A 460 11.92 -5.07 40.50
C PRO A 460 10.85 -4.86 41.58
N ASN A 461 10.81 -3.67 42.18
CA ASN A 461 9.75 -3.29 43.12
C ASN A 461 8.46 -2.94 42.37
N LEU A 462 7.52 -3.89 42.24
CA LEU A 462 6.33 -3.68 41.41
C LEU A 462 5.33 -2.70 42.06
N PHE A 463 5.00 -1.63 41.35
CA PHE A 463 3.93 -0.66 41.68
C PHE A 463 2.56 -1.08 41.13
N LEU A 464 2.52 -1.90 40.07
CA LEU A 464 1.35 -2.66 39.64
C LEU A 464 1.75 -4.11 39.38
N LYS A 465 0.95 -5.03 39.92
CA LYS A 465 1.20 -6.46 39.85
C LYS A 465 -0.09 -7.26 39.98
N ASP A 466 0.05 -8.57 39.82
CA ASP A 466 -0.97 -9.58 40.00
C ASP A 466 -2.09 -9.54 38.95
N ILE A 467 -3.03 -10.49 39.08
CA ILE A 467 -4.22 -10.63 38.23
C ILE A 467 -5.42 -10.94 39.14
N PRO A 468 -6.39 -10.02 39.30
CA PRO A 468 -6.48 -8.70 38.66
C PRO A 468 -5.36 -7.74 39.13
N PRO A 469 -5.01 -6.71 38.34
CA PRO A 469 -3.93 -5.81 38.68
C PRO A 469 -4.25 -5.00 39.94
N VAL A 470 -3.33 -5.01 40.92
CA VAL A 470 -3.40 -4.24 42.16
C VAL A 470 -2.13 -3.41 42.35
N GLY A 471 -2.27 -2.25 42.98
CA GLY A 471 -1.13 -1.40 43.32
C GLY A 471 -1.46 0.08 43.41
N LYS A 472 -0.50 0.94 43.04
CA LYS A 472 -0.61 2.41 43.18
C LYS A 472 -1.59 3.06 42.20
N PHE A 473 -1.97 2.37 41.14
CA PHE A 473 -2.93 2.84 40.14
C PHE A 473 -4.18 1.97 40.18
N THR A 474 -5.35 2.59 40.01
CA THR A 474 -6.61 1.87 39.80
C THR A 474 -6.84 1.71 38.31
N ILE A 475 -7.07 0.47 37.85
CA ILE A 475 -7.43 0.16 36.47
C ILE A 475 -8.87 -0.34 36.47
N GLU A 476 -9.78 0.45 35.93
CA GLU A 476 -11.21 0.14 35.88
C GLU A 476 -11.52 -0.90 34.79
N ARG A 477 -10.79 -0.86 33.67
CA ARG A 477 -10.93 -1.76 32.53
C ARG A 477 -9.58 -2.41 32.20
N PRO A 478 -9.20 -3.48 32.92
CA PRO A 478 -7.92 -4.16 32.69
C PRO A 478 -7.91 -5.05 31.45
N GLN A 479 -9.05 -5.35 30.83
CA GLN A 479 -9.11 -6.23 29.67
C GLN A 479 -8.44 -5.58 28.44
N ILE A 480 -7.55 -6.32 27.79
CA ILE A 480 -6.81 -5.91 26.59
C ILE A 480 -7.33 -6.72 25.40
N TYR A 481 -8.32 -6.19 24.69
CA TYR A 481 -8.85 -6.77 23.46
C TYR A 481 -8.00 -6.38 22.26
N PHE A 482 -7.28 -5.26 22.33
CA PHE A 482 -6.43 -4.71 21.27
C PHE A 482 -5.03 -4.47 21.85
N GLY A 483 -4.03 -5.05 21.21
CA GLY A 483 -2.64 -5.05 21.69
C GLY A 483 -1.70 -5.70 20.66
N GLU A 484 -0.41 -5.75 20.95
CA GLU A 484 0.64 -6.15 20.01
C GLU A 484 0.59 -7.65 19.67
N LYS A 485 0.03 -8.50 20.54
CA LYS A 485 -0.13 -9.95 20.28
C LYS A 485 -1.48 -10.36 19.73
N THR A 486 -2.41 -9.41 19.56
CA THR A 486 -3.79 -9.70 19.15
C THR A 486 -3.94 -9.90 17.63
N ASN A 487 -3.20 -10.85 17.06
CA ASN A 487 -3.13 -11.08 15.60
C ASN A 487 -4.32 -11.87 15.03
N ASP A 488 -5.18 -12.37 15.91
CA ASP A 488 -6.24 -13.31 15.57
C ASP A 488 -7.62 -12.71 15.84
N TYR A 489 -8.58 -12.97 14.96
CA TYR A 489 -9.95 -12.49 15.18
C TYR A 489 -10.59 -13.25 16.36
N VAL A 490 -11.52 -12.58 17.07
CA VAL A 490 -12.36 -13.17 18.13
C VAL A 490 -13.81 -12.73 17.96
N ILE A 491 -14.73 -13.47 18.56
CA ILE A 491 -16.15 -13.13 18.57
C ILE A 491 -16.60 -12.94 20.02
N VAL A 492 -16.96 -11.70 20.32
CA VAL A 492 -17.42 -11.27 21.64
C VAL A 492 -18.94 -11.24 21.69
N LYS A 493 -19.51 -11.12 22.90
CA LYS A 493 -20.97 -11.15 23.11
C LYS A 493 -21.62 -12.45 22.58
N ALA A 494 -20.88 -13.55 22.54
CA ALA A 494 -21.40 -14.89 22.28
C ALA A 494 -22.20 -15.42 23.49
N LYS A 495 -22.79 -16.62 23.37
CA LYS A 495 -23.41 -17.31 24.52
C LYS A 495 -22.35 -17.84 25.49
N THR A 496 -21.19 -18.25 24.97
CA THR A 496 -20.02 -18.59 25.76
C THR A 496 -19.53 -17.36 26.53
N GLN A 497 -19.26 -17.52 27.82
CA GLN A 497 -18.68 -16.45 28.65
C GLN A 497 -17.19 -16.28 28.33
N GLU A 498 -16.72 -15.03 28.37
CA GLU A 498 -15.33 -14.67 28.11
C GLU A 498 -14.52 -14.86 29.39
N PHE A 499 -13.36 -15.49 29.31
CA PHE A 499 -12.48 -15.73 30.43
C PHE A 499 -11.67 -14.48 30.74
N ASP A 500 -11.75 -14.00 31.99
CA ASP A 500 -10.99 -12.84 32.45
C ASP A 500 -9.67 -13.30 33.09
N TYR A 501 -9.73 -14.06 34.18
CA TYR A 501 -8.55 -14.57 34.91
C TYR A 501 -8.88 -15.72 35.87
N PRO A 502 -7.88 -16.51 36.31
CA PRO A 502 -8.09 -17.56 37.31
C PRO A 502 -8.04 -16.99 38.73
N SER A 503 -8.93 -17.44 39.61
CA SER A 503 -9.01 -17.06 41.03
C SER A 503 -9.02 -18.31 41.91
N GLY A 504 -7.85 -18.73 42.39
CA GLY A 504 -7.70 -20.01 43.10
C GLY A 504 -7.97 -21.18 42.16
N ASP A 505 -8.92 -22.05 42.53
CA ASP A 505 -9.40 -23.17 41.72
C ASP A 505 -10.58 -22.80 40.81
N GLU A 506 -11.10 -21.58 40.92
CA GLU A 506 -12.20 -21.07 40.10
C GLU A 506 -11.71 -20.12 38.99
N ASN A 507 -12.57 -19.84 38.02
CA ASN A 507 -12.32 -18.87 36.95
C ASN A 507 -13.29 -17.70 37.07
N VAL A 508 -12.77 -16.49 36.87
CA VAL A 508 -13.58 -15.29 36.73
C VAL A 508 -13.84 -15.06 35.26
N TYR A 509 -15.09 -14.72 34.95
CA TYR A 509 -15.55 -14.49 33.59
C TYR A 509 -16.09 -13.07 33.45
N GLY A 510 -15.88 -12.49 32.27
CA GLY A 510 -16.38 -11.20 31.88
C GLY A 510 -17.25 -11.27 30.63
N ARG A 511 -17.74 -10.10 30.23
CA ARG A 511 -18.44 -9.91 28.96
C ARG A 511 -18.01 -8.59 28.36
N TYR A 512 -17.69 -8.59 27.07
CA TYR A 512 -17.33 -7.37 26.37
C TYR A 512 -18.50 -6.37 26.34
N GLU A 513 -18.26 -5.16 26.82
CA GLU A 513 -19.21 -4.04 26.84
C GLU A 513 -18.80 -2.90 25.90
N GLY A 514 -17.66 -3.04 25.22
CA GLY A 514 -17.16 -2.03 24.30
C GLY A 514 -18.05 -1.84 23.06
N LYS A 515 -17.76 -0.75 22.34
CA LYS A 515 -18.56 -0.27 21.20
C LYS A 515 -18.15 -0.89 19.87
N ASP A 516 -16.87 -1.20 19.69
CA ASP A 516 -16.36 -1.73 18.42
C ASP A 516 -16.84 -3.18 18.17
N GLY A 517 -16.57 -3.64 16.96
CA GLY A 517 -16.89 -4.97 16.49
C GLY A 517 -18.10 -5.01 15.56
N ILE A 518 -17.98 -5.86 14.55
CA ILE A 518 -18.99 -6.00 13.52
C ILE A 518 -20.05 -6.98 13.96
N SER A 519 -21.29 -6.51 14.01
CA SER A 519 -22.42 -7.36 14.35
C SER A 519 -22.56 -8.50 13.36
N LEU A 520 -22.68 -9.72 13.89
CA LEU A 520 -22.94 -10.94 13.13
C LEU A 520 -24.44 -11.27 13.12
N ASP A 521 -25.27 -10.22 13.02
CA ASP A 521 -26.71 -10.32 12.94
C ASP A 521 -27.15 -10.85 11.56
N GLY A 522 -27.95 -11.91 11.59
CA GLY A 522 -28.50 -12.52 10.39
C GLY A 522 -27.52 -13.36 9.57
N PHE A 523 -28.10 -14.09 8.61
CA PHE A 523 -27.38 -15.09 7.82
C PHE A 523 -26.37 -14.47 6.85
N LEU A 524 -26.71 -13.35 6.19
CA LEU A 524 -25.86 -12.77 5.14
C LEU A 524 -24.55 -12.20 5.69
N ARG A 525 -24.57 -11.54 6.86
CA ARG A 525 -23.35 -11.04 7.51
C ARG A 525 -22.47 -12.18 8.00
N ARG A 526 -23.07 -13.20 8.63
CA ARG A 526 -22.34 -14.42 9.01
C ARG A 526 -21.71 -15.11 7.81
N LEU A 527 -22.41 -15.23 6.68
CA LEU A 527 -21.86 -15.79 5.46
C LEU A 527 -20.71 -14.95 4.90
N ALA A 528 -20.87 -13.62 4.87
CA ALA A 528 -19.81 -12.71 4.41
C ALA A 528 -18.55 -12.82 5.26
N TYR A 529 -18.67 -12.87 6.59
CA TYR A 529 -17.54 -13.00 7.51
C TYR A 529 -16.96 -14.41 7.59
N ALA A 530 -17.79 -15.45 7.48
CA ALA A 530 -17.32 -16.83 7.33
C ALA A 530 -16.43 -16.98 6.10
N TRP A 531 -16.81 -16.33 4.98
CA TRP A 531 -15.98 -16.29 3.79
C TRP A 531 -14.74 -15.40 3.98
N GLN A 532 -14.91 -14.17 4.46
CA GLN A 532 -13.81 -13.21 4.62
C GLN A 532 -12.69 -13.73 5.53
N LEU A 533 -13.05 -14.37 6.65
CA LEU A 533 -12.12 -14.90 7.63
C LEU A 533 -11.75 -16.36 7.37
N GLY A 534 -12.32 -16.97 6.33
CA GLY A 534 -12.11 -18.38 6.00
C GLY A 534 -12.59 -19.36 7.07
N ASP A 535 -13.56 -18.97 7.91
CA ASP A 535 -14.03 -19.77 9.04
C ASP A 535 -15.53 -20.10 8.94
N PHE A 536 -15.81 -21.34 8.57
CA PHE A 536 -17.18 -21.84 8.42
C PHE A 536 -17.94 -21.92 9.75
N ASN A 537 -17.27 -21.99 10.90
CA ASN A 537 -17.94 -22.07 12.21
C ASN A 537 -18.74 -20.80 12.53
N ILE A 538 -18.39 -19.66 11.93
CA ILE A 538 -19.15 -18.41 12.03
C ILE A 538 -20.59 -18.59 11.50
N LEU A 539 -20.79 -19.48 10.52
CA LEU A 539 -22.09 -19.74 9.92
C LEU A 539 -22.92 -20.74 10.74
N ILE A 540 -22.28 -21.80 11.26
CA ILE A 540 -22.97 -22.97 11.81
C ILE A 540 -23.02 -23.03 13.35
N SER A 541 -22.16 -22.28 14.05
CA SER A 541 -22.04 -22.40 15.51
C SER A 541 -23.30 -21.92 16.23
N SER A 542 -23.82 -22.75 17.13
CA SER A 542 -24.97 -22.43 17.99
C SER A 542 -24.62 -21.48 19.14
N GLU A 543 -23.33 -21.26 19.40
CA GLU A 543 -22.83 -20.31 20.42
C GLU A 543 -23.04 -18.85 20.01
N LEU A 544 -23.19 -18.59 18.71
CA LEU A 544 -23.39 -17.25 18.18
C LEU A 544 -24.85 -16.83 18.25
N ASN A 545 -25.11 -15.65 18.79
CA ASN A 545 -26.43 -15.02 18.88
C ASN A 545 -26.47 -13.71 18.07
N PRO A 546 -27.62 -13.01 17.98
CA PRO A 546 -27.71 -11.73 17.25
C PRO A 546 -26.88 -10.57 17.84
N GLU A 547 -26.52 -10.63 19.12
CA GLU A 547 -25.69 -9.62 19.79
C GLU A 547 -24.18 -9.85 19.54
N SER A 548 -23.81 -11.04 19.05
CA SER A 548 -22.41 -11.42 18.82
C SER A 548 -21.74 -10.48 17.82
N ARG A 549 -20.49 -10.11 18.13
CA ARG A 549 -19.68 -9.19 17.32
C ARG A 549 -18.33 -9.79 17.04
N VAL A 550 -17.85 -9.64 15.81
CA VAL A 550 -16.49 -10.03 15.44
C VAL A 550 -15.54 -8.86 15.61
N LEU A 551 -14.44 -9.08 16.33
CA LEU A 551 -13.31 -8.17 16.46
C LEU A 551 -12.16 -8.72 15.62
N TYR A 552 -11.65 -7.92 14.68
CA TYR A 552 -10.50 -8.27 13.84
C TYR A 552 -9.64 -7.04 13.51
N TYR A 553 -8.47 -7.29 12.90
CA TYR A 553 -7.34 -6.35 12.81
C TYR A 553 -6.85 -5.85 14.16
N ARG A 554 -6.95 -6.69 15.21
CA ARG A 554 -6.84 -6.22 16.60
C ARG A 554 -5.44 -5.76 16.99
N ASN A 555 -4.42 -6.27 16.29
CA ASN A 555 -3.05 -5.79 16.39
C ASN A 555 -2.98 -4.27 16.13
N ILE A 556 -2.28 -3.55 17.01
CA ILE A 556 -2.22 -2.08 16.99
C ILE A 556 -1.67 -1.56 15.66
N GLY A 557 -0.52 -2.09 15.23
CA GLY A 557 0.11 -1.71 13.96
C GLY A 557 -0.79 -2.03 12.77
N GLU A 558 -1.37 -3.24 12.70
CA GLU A 558 -2.28 -3.62 11.63
C GLU A 558 -3.52 -2.72 11.58
N ARG A 559 -4.12 -2.40 12.73
CA ARG A 559 -5.31 -1.55 12.84
C ARG A 559 -5.04 -0.15 12.32
N VAL A 560 -3.96 0.47 12.78
CA VAL A 560 -3.59 1.84 12.42
C VAL A 560 -3.22 1.90 10.94
N ASN A 561 -2.39 0.97 10.46
CA ASN A 561 -1.99 0.90 9.05
C ASN A 561 -3.18 0.63 8.13
N HIS A 562 -4.17 -0.18 8.55
CA HIS A 562 -5.38 -0.40 7.75
C HIS A 562 -6.25 0.86 7.63
N LEU A 563 -6.33 1.68 8.70
CA LEU A 563 -7.04 2.97 8.67
C LEU A 563 -6.32 4.04 7.85
N ALA A 564 -5.00 4.11 7.98
CA ALA A 564 -4.16 5.15 7.39
C ALA A 564 -2.91 4.55 6.67
N PRO A 565 -3.07 3.79 5.57
CA PRO A 565 -1.98 3.05 4.91
C PRO A 565 -0.96 3.93 4.17
N PHE A 566 -1.08 5.23 4.33
CA PHE A 566 -0.24 6.26 3.72
C PHE A 566 0.64 6.99 4.76
N LEU A 567 0.51 6.59 6.04
CA LEU A 567 1.43 6.93 7.11
C LEU A 567 2.31 5.70 7.37
N GLU A 568 3.59 5.93 7.58
CA GLU A 568 4.54 4.90 7.99
C GLU A 568 4.55 4.85 9.51
N LEU A 569 4.53 3.67 10.12
CA LEU A 569 4.40 3.55 11.57
C LEU A 569 5.77 3.32 12.20
N ASP A 570 5.97 3.85 13.41
CA ASP A 570 7.08 3.44 14.27
C ASP A 570 6.96 1.96 14.64
N ASP A 571 8.09 1.28 14.77
CA ASP A 571 8.13 -0.16 15.05
C ASP A 571 7.58 -0.50 16.45
N ASP A 572 7.58 0.45 17.38
CA ASP A 572 7.31 0.23 18.81
C ASP A 572 6.14 1.09 19.35
N PRO A 573 4.87 0.64 19.24
CA PRO A 573 3.77 1.26 19.97
C PRO A 573 3.95 1.07 21.47
N TYR A 574 3.51 2.06 22.26
CA TYR A 574 3.70 2.02 23.70
C TYR A 574 2.42 2.21 24.49
N LEU A 575 2.34 1.55 25.64
CA LEU A 575 1.16 1.60 26.49
C LEU A 575 1.24 2.71 27.55
N VAL A 576 0.12 3.37 27.79
CA VAL A 576 -0.07 4.39 28.84
C VAL A 576 -1.25 3.99 29.72
N VAL A 577 -1.07 4.08 31.04
CA VAL A 577 -2.15 3.93 32.02
C VAL A 577 -2.78 5.31 32.25
N PHE A 578 -3.96 5.53 31.68
CA PHE A 578 -4.62 6.84 31.67
C PHE A 578 -6.04 6.76 32.24
N ALA A 579 -6.30 7.47 33.34
CA ALA A 579 -7.63 7.63 33.94
C ALA A 579 -8.40 6.29 34.10
N GLY A 580 -7.73 5.25 34.62
CA GLY A 580 -8.32 3.92 34.83
C GLY A 580 -8.41 3.04 33.57
N ARG A 581 -7.90 3.51 32.43
CA ARG A 581 -7.85 2.81 31.14
C ARG A 581 -6.43 2.55 30.68
N LEU A 582 -6.32 1.67 29.69
CA LEU A 582 -5.09 1.31 29.01
C LEU A 582 -5.17 1.84 27.57
N LEU A 583 -4.28 2.75 27.21
CA LEU A 583 -4.24 3.37 25.89
C LEU A 583 -2.90 3.05 25.22
N TRP A 584 -2.92 2.58 23.99
CA TRP A 584 -1.74 2.49 23.15
C TRP A 584 -1.52 3.80 22.41
N ILE A 585 -0.27 4.23 22.29
CA ILE A 585 0.14 5.33 21.44
C ILE A 585 1.08 4.78 20.38
N GLN A 586 0.72 5.01 19.12
CA GLN A 586 1.49 4.63 17.95
C GLN A 586 1.93 5.90 17.22
N ASP A 587 3.24 6.09 17.11
CA ASP A 587 3.82 7.14 16.28
C ASP A 587 3.61 6.83 14.79
N ALA A 588 3.22 7.86 14.03
CA ALA A 588 2.87 7.74 12.62
C ALA A 588 3.50 8.87 11.80
N TYR A 589 4.38 8.47 10.89
CA TYR A 589 5.22 9.32 10.08
C TYR A 589 4.60 9.63 8.72
N THR A 590 4.82 10.85 8.25
CA THR A 590 4.80 11.10 6.81
C THR A 590 6.20 10.95 6.25
N THR A 591 6.34 10.16 5.19
CA THR A 591 7.61 9.89 4.54
C THR A 591 7.57 10.20 3.04
N SER A 592 8.73 10.47 2.46
CA SER A 592 8.90 10.59 1.01
C SER A 592 10.29 10.16 0.55
N ASP A 593 10.36 9.72 -0.69
CA ASP A 593 11.56 9.49 -1.50
C ASP A 593 11.81 10.62 -2.52
N ARG A 594 10.98 11.67 -2.50
CA ARG A 594 10.93 12.75 -3.52
C ARG A 594 11.18 14.15 -2.97
N PHE A 595 11.93 14.27 -1.88
CA PHE A 595 12.45 15.56 -1.44
C PHE A 595 13.74 15.91 -2.19
N PRO A 596 13.77 16.98 -3.01
CA PRO A 596 14.89 17.25 -3.91
C PRO A 596 16.19 17.52 -3.12
N TYR A 597 17.33 17.08 -3.65
CA TYR A 597 18.67 17.20 -3.06
C TYR A 597 18.90 16.52 -1.70
N SER A 598 17.85 16.06 -1.01
CA SER A 598 17.99 15.40 0.28
C SER A 598 18.63 14.02 0.12
N GLU A 599 19.68 13.76 0.90
CA GLU A 599 20.40 12.50 0.88
C GLU A 599 19.48 11.33 1.29
N PRO A 600 19.31 10.30 0.45
CA PRO A 600 18.46 9.17 0.77
C PRO A 600 19.14 8.22 1.76
N LEU A 601 18.38 7.77 2.75
CA LEU A 601 18.71 6.63 3.60
C LEU A 601 18.08 5.34 3.06
N GLY A 602 18.43 4.21 3.69
CA GLY A 602 17.97 2.86 3.30
C GLY A 602 16.50 2.81 2.85
N GLY A 603 16.23 2.09 1.77
CA GLY A 603 14.89 2.04 1.15
C GLY A 603 14.51 3.27 0.31
N GLY A 604 15.36 4.30 0.23
CA GLY A 604 15.12 5.52 -0.56
C GLY A 604 14.45 6.66 0.22
N LEU A 605 14.31 6.52 1.54
CA LEU A 605 13.73 7.54 2.42
C LEU A 605 14.61 8.81 2.41
N ASN A 606 14.06 9.94 1.96
CA ASN A 606 14.77 11.23 1.99
C ASN A 606 13.97 12.37 2.61
N TYR A 607 12.85 12.06 3.28
CA TYR A 607 12.06 12.99 4.08
C TYR A 607 11.27 12.22 5.13
N ILE A 608 11.22 12.73 6.36
CA ILE A 608 10.41 12.16 7.43
C ILE A 608 9.93 13.23 8.42
N ARG A 609 8.70 13.11 8.90
CA ARG A 609 8.14 13.89 10.03
C ARG A 609 7.29 13.00 10.90
N ASN A 610 7.38 13.16 12.23
CA ASN A 610 6.40 12.62 13.17
C ASN A 610 5.13 13.47 13.14
N SER A 611 4.36 13.32 12.07
CA SER A 611 3.25 14.22 11.72
C SER A 611 1.96 13.90 12.44
N ALA A 612 1.77 12.64 12.86
CA ALA A 612 0.59 12.25 13.61
C ALA A 612 0.92 11.19 14.67
N LYS A 613 0.06 11.12 15.69
CA LYS A 613 0.06 10.04 16.69
C LYS A 613 -1.32 9.41 16.75
N ALA A 614 -1.38 8.10 16.59
CA ALA A 614 -2.61 7.34 16.78
C ALA A 614 -2.72 6.90 18.24
N VAL A 615 -3.85 7.23 18.90
CA VAL A 615 -4.18 6.75 20.24
C VAL A 615 -5.27 5.69 20.13
N ILE A 616 -5.04 4.52 20.70
CA ILE A 616 -5.93 3.36 20.61
C ILE A 616 -6.34 2.92 22.02
N ASP A 617 -7.64 2.82 22.27
CA ASP A 617 -8.14 2.23 23.52
C ASP A 617 -7.95 0.70 23.48
N ALA A 618 -7.20 0.13 24.43
CA ALA A 618 -6.90 -1.30 24.47
C ALA A 618 -8.14 -2.16 24.74
N TYR A 619 -9.21 -1.57 25.29
CA TYR A 619 -10.47 -2.24 25.56
C TYR A 619 -11.37 -2.22 24.34
N ASP A 620 -11.71 -1.04 23.81
CA ASP A 620 -12.69 -0.92 22.72
C ASP A 620 -12.12 -0.70 21.33
N GLY A 621 -10.81 -0.52 21.16
CA GLY A 621 -10.15 -0.47 19.85
C GLY A 621 -10.42 0.81 19.07
N THR A 622 -11.07 1.81 19.68
CA THR A 622 -11.27 3.13 19.08
C THR A 622 -9.91 3.77 18.81
N VAL A 623 -9.71 4.27 17.60
CA VAL A 623 -8.47 4.95 17.18
C VAL A 623 -8.75 6.43 16.99
N THR A 624 -7.88 7.31 17.49
CA THR A 624 -7.91 8.75 17.22
C THR A 624 -6.55 9.21 16.71
N PHE A 625 -6.50 9.86 15.54
CA PHE A 625 -5.25 10.39 14.97
C PHE A 625 -5.08 11.87 15.32
N TYR A 626 -4.10 12.18 16.16
CA TYR A 626 -3.77 13.55 16.55
C TYR A 626 -2.62 14.11 15.71
N ILE A 627 -2.77 15.36 15.26
CA ILE A 627 -1.78 16.06 14.43
C ILE A 627 -0.67 16.66 15.29
N THR A 628 0.57 16.21 15.12
CA THR A 628 1.72 16.71 15.87
C THR A 628 2.56 17.73 15.12
N GLU A 629 2.60 17.67 13.78
CA GLU A 629 3.28 18.67 12.93
C GLU A 629 2.26 19.30 11.94
N PRO A 630 1.50 20.33 12.36
CA PRO A 630 0.44 20.91 11.53
C PRO A 630 0.95 21.62 10.27
N GLU A 631 2.23 21.99 10.23
CA GLU A 631 2.86 22.63 9.06
C GLU A 631 3.41 21.65 8.03
N ASP A 632 3.44 20.34 8.34
CA ASP A 632 3.88 19.33 7.39
C ASP A 632 2.95 19.29 6.15
N ALA A 633 3.54 19.54 4.97
CA ALA A 633 2.80 19.58 3.72
C ALA A 633 2.23 18.22 3.31
N LEU A 634 2.88 17.11 3.68
CA LEU A 634 2.36 15.76 3.41
C LEU A 634 1.11 15.50 4.27
N LEU A 635 1.17 15.79 5.57
CA LEU A 635 0.03 15.66 6.46
C LEU A 635 -1.13 16.56 6.02
N ARG A 636 -0.89 17.83 5.70
CA ARG A 636 -1.95 18.74 5.20
C ARG A 636 -2.58 18.24 3.90
N THR A 637 -1.79 17.61 3.03
CA THR A 637 -2.32 16.95 1.82
C THR A 637 -3.23 15.78 2.20
N TYR A 638 -2.88 14.97 3.19
CA TYR A 638 -3.75 13.91 3.69
C TYR A 638 -4.99 14.42 4.41
N GLN A 639 -4.91 15.51 5.17
CA GLN A 639 -6.08 16.16 5.76
C GLN A 639 -7.06 16.65 4.70
N ALA A 640 -6.55 17.20 3.59
CA ALA A 640 -7.39 17.60 2.46
C ALA A 640 -8.07 16.40 1.78
N ILE A 641 -7.37 15.26 1.69
CA ILE A 641 -7.93 14.01 1.14
C ILE A 641 -8.93 13.38 2.13
N PHE A 642 -8.64 13.39 3.44
CA PHE A 642 -9.39 12.71 4.49
C PHE A 642 -9.77 13.67 5.64
N PRO A 643 -10.73 14.60 5.44
CA PRO A 643 -11.03 15.65 6.42
C PRO A 643 -11.49 15.15 7.79
N GLY A 644 -12.08 13.96 7.87
CA GLY A 644 -12.57 13.36 9.11
C GLY A 644 -11.59 12.42 9.82
N LEU A 645 -10.37 12.23 9.30
CA LEU A 645 -9.41 11.28 9.86
C LEU A 645 -8.62 11.87 11.04
N PHE A 646 -8.21 13.13 10.92
CA PHE A 646 -7.27 13.77 11.83
C PHE A 646 -7.96 14.80 12.74
N VAL A 647 -7.51 14.85 13.99
CA VAL A 647 -7.89 15.88 14.96
C VAL A 647 -6.67 16.68 15.41
N PRO A 648 -6.82 17.98 15.74
CA PRO A 648 -5.73 18.78 16.31
C PRO A 648 -5.24 18.21 17.64
N ILE A 649 -3.93 18.32 17.92
CA ILE A 649 -3.33 17.85 19.18
C ILE A 649 -3.88 18.57 20.42
N GLU A 650 -4.43 19.76 20.25
CA GLU A 650 -5.08 20.53 21.30
C GLU A 650 -6.31 19.81 21.87
N GLN A 651 -6.94 18.93 21.07
CA GLN A 651 -8.04 18.07 21.53
C GLN A 651 -7.55 16.87 22.35
N MET A 652 -6.26 16.53 22.29
CA MET A 652 -5.69 15.51 23.16
C MET A 652 -5.65 16.05 24.60
N PRO A 653 -6.22 15.33 25.59
CA PRO A 653 -6.16 15.75 27.00
C PRO A 653 -4.72 16.04 27.43
N GLU A 654 -4.51 17.14 28.15
CA GLU A 654 -3.17 17.55 28.61
C GLU A 654 -2.50 16.44 29.44
N SER A 655 -3.27 15.79 30.30
CA SER A 655 -2.83 14.65 31.11
C SER A 655 -2.44 13.42 30.29
N LEU A 656 -2.90 13.29 29.04
CA LEU A 656 -2.41 12.27 28.11
C LEU A 656 -1.21 12.77 27.32
N ARG A 657 -1.22 14.06 26.92
CA ARG A 657 -0.16 14.69 26.13
C ARG A 657 1.20 14.67 26.81
N VAL A 658 1.23 14.70 28.15
CA VAL A 658 2.48 14.51 28.88
C VAL A 658 3.11 13.15 28.52
N HIS A 659 2.37 12.07 28.32
CA HIS A 659 2.95 10.77 27.98
C HIS A 659 3.53 10.67 26.56
N LEU A 660 3.49 11.75 25.76
CA LEU A 660 4.13 11.75 24.45
C LEU A 660 5.65 11.70 24.58
N ARG A 661 6.26 10.75 23.87
CA ARG A 661 7.72 10.59 23.75
C ARG A 661 8.22 11.03 22.38
N TYR A 662 9.50 11.35 22.33
CA TYR A 662 10.22 11.45 21.06
C TYR A 662 10.42 10.03 20.52
N PRO A 663 10.03 9.72 19.28
CA PRO A 663 10.08 8.35 18.78
C PRO A 663 11.52 7.86 18.59
N LEU A 664 11.75 6.59 18.89
CA LEU A 664 13.09 6.01 18.83
C LEU A 664 13.57 5.85 17.38
N ASP A 665 12.69 5.42 16.46
CA ASP A 665 13.07 5.22 15.06
C ASP A 665 13.43 6.54 14.39
N LEU A 666 12.59 7.57 14.60
CA LEU A 666 12.89 8.91 14.11
C LEU A 666 14.22 9.44 14.66
N PHE A 667 14.47 9.25 15.97
CA PHE A 667 15.74 9.65 16.58
C PHE A 667 16.93 8.93 15.94
N ASN A 668 16.85 7.62 15.75
CA ASN A 668 17.90 6.81 15.13
C ASN A 668 18.17 7.24 13.68
N ILE A 669 17.10 7.49 12.90
CA ILE A 669 17.20 8.00 11.53
C ILE A 669 17.91 9.36 11.51
N GLN A 670 17.45 10.30 12.34
CA GLN A 670 18.05 11.63 12.41
C GLN A 670 19.50 11.62 12.88
N ALA A 671 19.83 10.79 13.87
CA ALA A 671 21.20 10.61 14.34
C ALA A 671 22.10 10.06 13.23
N ALA A 672 21.61 9.10 12.45
CA ALA A 672 22.34 8.53 11.32
C ALA A 672 22.54 9.53 10.16
N VAL A 673 21.61 10.45 9.91
CA VAL A 673 21.79 11.56 8.94
C VAL A 673 22.73 12.63 9.47
N TYR A 674 22.69 12.88 10.78
CA TYR A 674 23.50 13.92 11.42
C TYR A 674 24.99 13.53 11.50
N GLN A 675 25.27 12.24 11.71
CA GLN A 675 26.61 11.66 11.71
C GLN A 675 27.22 11.67 10.30
#